data_AF-A0A940BXI0-F1
#
_entry.id   AF-A0A940BXI0-F1
#
_cell.length_a   1.000
_cell.length_b   1.000
_cell.length_c   1.000
_cell.angle_alpha   90.00
_cell.angle_beta   90.00
_cell.angle_gamma   90.00
#
_symmetry.space_group_name_H-M   'P 1'
#
loop_
_entity.id
_entity.type
_entity.pdbx_description
1 polymer ?
#
loop_
_entity_poly.entity_id
_entity_poly.type
_entity_poly.pdbx_seq_one_letter_code
_entity_poly.pdbx_strand_id
1 'polypeptide(L)'
;MKRLSAAALAASLTLIALPAPTGSEAASLITKRFDLGGMGAADGYTGVSASEGYDKSKGYGFANTAAAENVTAGGKGALADAVRFRSDVANHVFNVDLPEGVYKITVTTGDVKSATITAEGIPQLFFLTGSNAADSFTIPVTDGQLNIYAGPGVGTEFSLSTIEIEQTSTGTATKPTIWVGGDSTAASYYNIPDDAVHGWGQYLCNYVDTDKYDVRNISASGITSADLDGYLFGTAEHFGKTGDILLLAVGLNDFTKQNTAAPDPAEFRTSITDMIRRAKAKGMKVYLVKQHGEKSDIYKYPLPEYRWFGRTVDETAEAENAGVIDLFRPWLELSLENSFFERKEYYTSDGLHLNASGADRMAKMVSEQLFPAAEPVTQVGEEYSFSTLPTVVYQTAASGKAVSNPHKGFVMTAYDPYMIDSTQGYQYGIGGSADNHAWDVVTIVSGSPHWDDLNPAEGEYNWEEIDRMLEACEKHGLTYGIRIMPYSSYLGEDFVPQWIYDKGAKKNKAESRDNPGEEVVFPKWDDPVYLQACKDFARALAEKYDGDPRVEFIDVRPFGDYGEWHNSFAVGDEKFMPSLEIQKDMLDCYAEAFSKTMLVIPSNARGEIYRYALSIGITKRDDGLISLPNAEWSLLPTYRANMPVVGENYWPYSWMRDTVRENEYSLVNWTPKRFRETIEIPHMSIFALDQDSHCSYEFYKEQKEVIDEMCNKLGYNFTVTSAARYDNKLRVTIKNTGLAPAFFSIDLCAEITDTNGKKMKSFGKTVRIEKGSFRDGDEKTYLFEYDGSLDKSAVICLAMYDCDNPLVSGKDPTIRFDNTNTLSDNRLKLEAATVRGDVNADGAFSIADAVLMQNWLLTVPGTQLNNWKAGDLCNDDILNVFDLCLMKRELIG
;
A
#
# COMPACT_ATOMS: atom_id res chain seq x y z
N MET A 1 10.29 20.05 -45.89
CA MET A 1 10.84 19.82 -47.25
C MET A 1 10.05 18.68 -47.91
N LYS A 2 9.41 18.99 -49.06
CA LYS A 2 8.88 18.15 -50.17
C LYS A 2 8.38 16.70 -49.91
N ARG A 3 7.05 16.50 -50.12
CA ARG A 3 6.33 15.68 -51.15
C ARG A 3 6.34 14.15 -50.88
N LEU A 4 5.33 13.32 -51.17
CA LEU A 4 4.03 13.37 -51.85
C LEU A 4 3.29 12.04 -51.54
N SER A 5 1.97 12.04 -51.68
CA SER A 5 1.02 10.93 -51.68
C SER A 5 1.31 9.80 -52.70
N ALA A 6 0.91 8.56 -52.40
CA ALA A 6 0.67 7.51 -53.40
C ALA A 6 -0.52 6.61 -53.02
N ALA A 7 -1.37 6.37 -54.01
CA ALA A 7 -2.60 5.59 -53.95
C ALA A 7 -2.42 4.17 -54.51
N ALA A 8 -3.26 3.26 -54.00
CA ALA A 8 -3.87 2.05 -54.58
C ALA A 8 -3.14 1.24 -55.68
N LEU A 9 -3.01 -0.07 -55.42
CA LEU A 9 -3.34 -1.13 -56.40
C LEU A 9 -3.64 -2.45 -55.66
N ALA A 10 -4.91 -2.85 -55.62
CA ALA A 10 -5.34 -4.17 -55.15
C ALA A 10 -5.58 -5.06 -56.38
N ALA A 11 -4.85 -6.18 -56.47
CA ALA A 11 -4.98 -7.16 -57.52
C ALA A 11 -6.09 -8.17 -57.19
N SER A 12 -6.92 -8.41 -58.19
CA SER A 12 -8.11 -9.27 -58.18
C SER A 12 -7.71 -10.75 -58.24
N LEU A 13 -8.23 -11.57 -57.33
CA LEU A 13 -8.28 -13.02 -57.47
C LEU A 13 -9.74 -13.45 -57.37
N THR A 14 -10.29 -13.79 -58.53
CA THR A 14 -11.59 -14.42 -58.76
C THR A 14 -11.68 -15.74 -58.00
N LEU A 15 -12.51 -15.79 -56.95
CA LEU A 15 -13.12 -17.03 -56.47
C LEU A 15 -14.52 -17.17 -57.06
N ILE A 16 -14.77 -18.37 -57.58
CA ILE A 16 -16.02 -18.83 -58.17
C ILE A 16 -17.14 -18.73 -57.12
N ALA A 17 -18.22 -18.03 -57.47
CA ALA A 17 -19.44 -17.96 -56.66
C ALA A 17 -20.14 -19.33 -56.67
N LEU A 18 -20.18 -19.99 -55.50
CA LEU A 18 -21.18 -21.02 -55.21
C LEU A 18 -22.51 -20.33 -54.90
N PRO A 19 -23.66 -20.95 -55.24
CA PRO A 19 -24.95 -20.37 -54.92
C PRO A 19 -25.08 -20.21 -53.40
N ALA A 20 -25.45 -19.01 -52.96
CA ALA A 20 -25.68 -18.71 -51.55
C ALA A 20 -26.71 -19.72 -50.98
N PRO A 21 -26.43 -20.39 -49.85
CA PRO A 21 -27.46 -21.09 -49.14
C PRO A 21 -28.52 -20.05 -48.74
N THR A 22 -29.75 -20.30 -49.18
CA THR A 22 -30.94 -19.57 -48.76
C THR A 22 -30.95 -19.44 -47.25
N GLY A 23 -31.21 -18.22 -46.77
CA GLY A 23 -31.02 -17.78 -45.39
C GLY A 23 -31.51 -18.76 -44.33
N SER A 24 -30.61 -19.09 -43.41
CA SER A 24 -30.95 -19.32 -42.02
C SER A 24 -30.88 -17.96 -41.34
N GLU A 25 -32.01 -17.39 -40.92
CA GLU A 25 -31.97 -16.43 -39.82
C GLU A 25 -31.20 -17.11 -38.68
N ALA A 26 -30.23 -16.42 -38.06
CA ALA A 26 -29.68 -16.89 -36.80
C ALA A 26 -30.86 -16.95 -35.83
N ALA A 27 -31.24 -18.17 -35.39
CA ALA A 27 -32.35 -18.32 -34.46
C ALA A 27 -32.12 -17.41 -33.25
N SER A 28 -33.05 -16.52 -32.98
CA SER A 28 -32.99 -15.65 -31.81
C SER A 28 -32.89 -16.51 -30.56
N LEU A 29 -31.95 -16.19 -29.66
CA LEU A 29 -31.83 -16.84 -28.36
C LEU A 29 -33.18 -16.78 -27.62
N ILE A 30 -33.51 -17.86 -26.91
CA ILE A 30 -34.81 -18.01 -26.26
C ILE A 30 -34.90 -17.09 -25.04
N THR A 31 -35.99 -16.33 -24.96
CA THR A 31 -36.38 -15.62 -23.74
C THR A 31 -37.81 -16.01 -23.35
N LYS A 32 -38.01 -16.39 -22.09
CA LYS A 32 -39.34 -16.66 -21.50
C LYS A 32 -39.45 -15.93 -20.18
N ARG A 33 -40.64 -15.41 -19.87
CA ARG A 33 -40.94 -14.71 -18.62
C ARG A 33 -42.27 -15.21 -18.09
N PHE A 34 -42.27 -15.73 -16.87
CA PHE A 34 -43.44 -16.27 -16.20
C PHE A 34 -43.80 -15.41 -15.00
N ASP A 35 -45.08 -15.04 -14.95
CA ASP A 35 -45.74 -14.37 -13.83
C ASP A 35 -46.57 -15.44 -13.12
N LEU A 36 -46.11 -15.85 -11.94
CA LEU A 36 -46.68 -16.97 -11.22
C LEU A 36 -47.72 -16.44 -10.24
N GLY A 37 -48.99 -16.76 -10.46
CA GLY A 37 -50.05 -16.28 -9.58
C GLY A 37 -51.47 -16.44 -10.11
N GLY A 38 -52.43 -16.07 -9.28
CA GLY A 38 -53.87 -16.19 -9.56
C GLY A 38 -54.52 -14.93 -10.15
N MET A 39 -53.79 -13.81 -10.25
CA MET A 39 -54.33 -12.51 -10.66
C MET A 39 -54.26 -12.25 -12.17
N GLY A 40 -53.66 -13.17 -12.93
CA GLY A 40 -53.50 -13.05 -14.38
C GLY A 40 -52.15 -12.44 -14.76
N ALA A 41 -51.85 -12.39 -16.06
CA ALA A 41 -50.53 -12.00 -16.55
C ALA A 41 -50.30 -10.48 -16.54
N ALA A 42 -49.19 -10.04 -15.96
CA ALA A 42 -48.64 -8.71 -16.18
C ALA A 42 -48.08 -8.53 -17.61
N ASP A 43 -47.99 -7.28 -18.05
CA ASP A 43 -47.48 -6.94 -19.38
C ASP A 43 -46.07 -7.51 -19.63
N GLY A 44 -45.93 -8.27 -20.71
CA GLY A 44 -44.66 -8.91 -21.10
C GLY A 44 -44.35 -10.24 -20.41
N TYR A 45 -45.26 -10.74 -19.56
CA TYR A 45 -45.15 -12.05 -18.92
C TYR A 45 -46.22 -13.02 -19.40
N THR A 46 -45.90 -14.30 -19.31
CA THR A 46 -46.88 -15.38 -19.40
C THR A 46 -47.41 -15.67 -18.00
N GLY A 47 -48.68 -15.37 -17.76
CA GLY A 47 -49.34 -15.69 -16.48
C GLY A 47 -49.51 -17.19 -16.31
N VAL A 48 -49.19 -17.71 -15.12
CA VAL A 48 -49.33 -19.13 -14.78
C VAL A 48 -49.91 -19.27 -13.37
N SER A 49 -51.12 -19.81 -13.29
CA SER A 49 -51.75 -20.08 -12.00
C SER A 49 -51.32 -21.43 -11.41
N ALA A 50 -51.36 -21.56 -10.07
CA ALA A 50 -51.11 -22.82 -9.36
C ALA A 50 -51.98 -24.00 -9.83
N SER A 51 -53.15 -23.73 -10.42
CA SER A 51 -54.03 -24.76 -10.98
C SER A 51 -53.59 -25.27 -12.37
N GLU A 52 -52.58 -24.64 -12.98
CA GLU A 52 -52.10 -25.01 -14.32
C GLU A 52 -51.05 -26.11 -14.24
N GLY A 53 -51.51 -27.35 -14.40
CA GLY A 53 -50.63 -28.51 -14.55
C GLY A 53 -49.79 -28.42 -15.82
N TYR A 54 -48.61 -29.07 -15.80
CA TYR A 54 -47.73 -29.16 -16.96
C TYR A 54 -48.48 -29.71 -18.19
N ASP A 55 -48.39 -28.97 -19.29
CA ASP A 55 -49.00 -29.33 -20.57
C ASP A 55 -47.92 -29.28 -21.67
N LYS A 56 -47.68 -30.41 -22.34
CA LYS A 56 -46.66 -30.52 -23.38
C LYS A 56 -46.89 -29.60 -24.57
N SER A 57 -48.14 -29.23 -24.86
CA SER A 57 -48.48 -28.31 -25.95
C SER A 57 -48.19 -26.85 -25.60
N LYS A 58 -48.28 -26.47 -24.32
CA LYS A 58 -47.84 -25.17 -23.81
C LYS A 58 -46.32 -25.12 -23.60
N GLY A 59 -45.74 -26.27 -23.23
CA GLY A 59 -44.34 -26.42 -22.88
C GLY A 59 -44.00 -25.86 -21.50
N TYR A 60 -44.98 -25.72 -20.59
CA TYR A 60 -44.74 -25.34 -19.20
C TYR A 60 -45.92 -25.72 -18.28
N GLY A 61 -45.71 -25.65 -16.96
CA GLY A 61 -46.74 -25.82 -15.92
C GLY A 61 -46.25 -26.60 -14.70
N PHE A 62 -47.09 -26.73 -13.68
CA PHE A 62 -46.75 -27.44 -12.45
C PHE A 62 -46.85 -28.96 -12.63
N ALA A 63 -45.82 -29.72 -12.21
CA ALA A 63 -45.85 -31.18 -12.30
C ALA A 63 -46.94 -31.82 -11.42
N ASN A 64 -47.25 -31.17 -10.29
CA ASN A 64 -48.34 -31.55 -9.40
C ASN A 64 -49.05 -30.29 -8.89
N THR A 65 -50.25 -30.01 -9.38
CA THR A 65 -51.02 -28.82 -9.00
C THR A 65 -51.49 -28.85 -7.54
N ALA A 66 -51.55 -30.03 -6.89
CA ALA A 66 -51.82 -30.10 -5.45
C ALA A 66 -50.64 -29.61 -4.60
N ALA A 67 -49.46 -29.48 -5.22
CA ALA A 67 -48.24 -29.00 -4.59
C ALA A 67 -47.98 -27.50 -4.87
N ALA A 68 -48.93 -26.80 -5.50
CA ALA A 68 -48.86 -25.39 -5.83
C ALA A 68 -50.08 -24.66 -5.27
N GLU A 69 -49.89 -23.44 -4.77
CA GLU A 69 -50.98 -22.61 -4.24
C GLU A 69 -50.79 -21.14 -4.60
N ASN A 70 -51.83 -20.50 -5.16
CA ASN A 70 -51.78 -19.06 -5.42
C ASN A 70 -51.82 -18.31 -4.11
N VAL A 71 -50.89 -17.39 -3.91
CA VAL A 71 -50.82 -16.51 -2.74
C VAL A 71 -50.63 -15.07 -3.20
N THR A 72 -51.02 -14.11 -2.36
CA THR A 72 -50.70 -12.69 -2.60
C THR A 72 -49.23 -12.42 -2.27
N ALA A 73 -48.65 -11.39 -2.89
CA ALA A 73 -47.31 -10.90 -2.58
C ALA A 73 -47.31 -9.36 -2.45
N GLY A 74 -46.38 -8.80 -1.67
CA GLY A 74 -46.35 -7.37 -1.33
C GLY A 74 -45.96 -6.42 -2.48
N GLY A 75 -45.68 -6.90 -3.69
CA GLY A 75 -45.23 -6.10 -4.83
C GLY A 75 -46.36 -5.53 -5.71
N LYS A 76 -46.02 -5.21 -6.97
CA LYS A 76 -46.93 -4.68 -8.00
C LYS A 76 -46.70 -5.37 -9.34
N GLY A 77 -47.69 -5.38 -10.23
CA GLY A 77 -47.59 -6.07 -11.52
C GLY A 77 -47.36 -7.57 -11.29
N ALA A 78 -46.37 -8.15 -11.96
CA ALA A 78 -45.98 -9.56 -11.80
C ALA A 78 -45.45 -9.93 -10.39
N LEU A 79 -45.35 -8.94 -9.49
CA LEU A 79 -44.92 -9.11 -8.10
C LEU A 79 -46.07 -8.93 -7.10
N ALA A 80 -47.31 -8.73 -7.57
CA ALA A 80 -48.49 -8.56 -6.71
C ALA A 80 -49.04 -9.90 -6.17
N ASP A 81 -48.69 -10.99 -6.81
CA ASP A 81 -49.01 -12.36 -6.41
C ASP A 81 -47.84 -13.30 -6.70
N ALA A 82 -47.98 -14.53 -6.20
CA ALA A 82 -46.98 -15.57 -6.27
C ALA A 82 -47.65 -16.95 -6.31
N VAL A 83 -46.86 -17.97 -6.66
CA VAL A 83 -47.20 -19.35 -6.35
C VAL A 83 -46.32 -19.87 -5.22
N ARG A 84 -46.96 -20.37 -4.16
CA ARG A 84 -46.32 -21.13 -3.07
C ARG A 84 -46.12 -22.58 -3.49
N PHE A 85 -44.88 -23.04 -3.33
CA PHE A 85 -44.47 -24.43 -3.55
C PHE A 85 -44.58 -25.20 -2.23
N ARG A 86 -45.44 -26.22 -2.21
CA ARG A 86 -45.68 -27.05 -1.04
C ARG A 86 -44.65 -28.18 -0.95
N SER A 87 -43.57 -27.93 -0.23
CA SER A 87 -42.49 -28.91 -0.04
C SER A 87 -42.94 -30.17 0.71
N ASP A 88 -44.09 -30.13 1.40
CA ASP A 88 -44.73 -31.27 2.05
C ASP A 88 -45.50 -32.18 1.07
N VAL A 89 -45.61 -31.79 -0.19
CA VAL A 89 -46.26 -32.54 -1.27
C VAL A 89 -45.21 -32.95 -2.31
N ALA A 90 -45.28 -34.20 -2.76
CA ALA A 90 -44.35 -34.74 -3.75
C ALA A 90 -44.48 -34.04 -5.12
N ASN A 91 -43.36 -33.95 -5.85
CA ASN A 91 -43.26 -33.35 -7.18
C ASN A 91 -43.73 -31.88 -7.25
N HIS A 92 -43.35 -31.07 -6.25
CA HIS A 92 -43.60 -29.62 -6.19
C HIS A 92 -42.68 -28.83 -7.13
N VAL A 93 -42.71 -29.15 -8.43
CA VAL A 93 -41.82 -28.51 -9.43
C VAL A 93 -42.62 -27.79 -10.51
N PHE A 94 -42.10 -26.66 -10.95
CA PHE A 94 -42.54 -25.96 -12.15
C PHE A 94 -41.65 -26.36 -13.32
N ASN A 95 -42.27 -26.87 -14.37
CA ASN A 95 -41.58 -27.41 -15.54
C ASN A 95 -41.65 -26.42 -16.69
N VAL A 96 -40.57 -26.27 -17.44
CA VAL A 96 -40.52 -25.48 -18.67
C VAL A 96 -39.71 -26.24 -19.72
N ASP A 97 -40.35 -26.60 -20.83
CA ASP A 97 -39.67 -27.16 -21.99
C ASP A 97 -38.73 -26.12 -22.60
N LEU A 98 -37.45 -26.47 -22.64
CA LEU A 98 -36.37 -25.65 -23.18
C LEU A 98 -35.46 -26.56 -24.00
N PRO A 99 -35.08 -26.20 -25.24
CA PRO A 99 -34.08 -26.98 -25.95
C PRO A 99 -32.75 -26.99 -25.18
N GLU A 100 -31.90 -27.96 -25.51
CA GLU A 100 -30.56 -28.03 -24.93
C GLU A 100 -29.82 -26.69 -25.10
N GLY A 101 -29.15 -26.26 -24.04
CA GLY A 101 -28.47 -24.98 -24.01
C GLY A 101 -28.07 -24.56 -22.61
N VAL A 102 -27.42 -23.40 -22.51
CA VAL A 102 -27.15 -22.74 -21.23
C VAL A 102 -28.12 -21.58 -21.08
N TYR A 103 -28.69 -21.46 -19.89
CA TYR A 103 -29.68 -20.45 -19.55
C TYR A 103 -29.29 -19.69 -18.30
N LYS A 104 -29.48 -18.37 -18.34
CA LYS A 104 -29.54 -17.52 -17.15
C LYS A 104 -30.98 -17.53 -16.65
N ILE A 105 -31.17 -17.98 -15.42
CA ILE A 105 -32.45 -18.03 -14.74
C ILE A 105 -32.45 -16.92 -13.69
N THR A 106 -33.39 -15.99 -13.80
CA THR A 106 -33.63 -14.96 -12.78
C THR A 106 -34.97 -15.26 -12.12
N VAL A 107 -35.00 -15.27 -10.79
CA VAL A 107 -36.22 -15.53 -10.03
C VAL A 107 -36.49 -14.36 -9.10
N THR A 108 -37.77 -14.08 -8.85
CA THR A 108 -38.19 -13.13 -7.81
C THR A 108 -39.12 -13.82 -6.84
N THR A 109 -38.83 -13.76 -5.54
CA THR A 109 -39.63 -14.38 -4.50
C THR A 109 -40.96 -13.65 -4.30
N GLY A 110 -41.99 -14.41 -3.90
CA GLY A 110 -43.18 -13.83 -3.27
C GLY A 110 -42.88 -13.43 -1.81
N ASP A 111 -43.90 -13.38 -0.97
CA ASP A 111 -43.72 -13.11 0.46
C ASP A 111 -43.13 -14.33 1.18
N VAL A 112 -41.81 -14.31 1.39
CA VAL A 112 -41.06 -15.38 2.07
C VAL A 112 -40.27 -14.83 3.26
N LYS A 113 -40.08 -15.66 4.29
CA LYS A 113 -39.09 -15.34 5.33
C LYS A 113 -37.68 -15.63 4.83
N SER A 114 -37.44 -16.84 4.34
CA SER A 114 -36.44 -17.08 3.31
C SER A 114 -36.72 -18.34 2.49
N ALA A 115 -36.25 -18.38 1.24
CA ALA A 115 -36.40 -19.51 0.34
C ALA A 115 -35.09 -19.88 -0.35
N THR A 116 -34.86 -21.19 -0.52
CA THR A 116 -33.77 -21.72 -1.36
C THR A 116 -34.35 -22.10 -2.70
N ILE A 117 -33.70 -21.70 -3.79
CA ILE A 117 -34.19 -21.98 -5.15
C ILE A 117 -33.44 -23.18 -5.68
N THR A 118 -34.18 -24.21 -6.05
CA THR A 118 -33.64 -25.46 -6.58
C THR A 118 -34.03 -25.62 -8.04
N ALA A 119 -33.06 -25.96 -8.87
CA ALA A 119 -33.30 -26.37 -10.25
C ALA A 119 -32.55 -27.66 -10.55
N GLU A 120 -33.15 -28.55 -11.34
CA GLU A 120 -32.61 -29.88 -11.66
C GLU A 120 -32.30 -30.72 -10.42
N GLY A 121 -33.10 -30.53 -9.35
CA GLY A 121 -32.94 -31.23 -8.08
C GLY A 121 -31.74 -30.78 -7.24
N ILE A 122 -30.97 -29.80 -7.69
CA ILE A 122 -29.81 -29.25 -6.98
C ILE A 122 -30.07 -27.79 -6.58
N PRO A 123 -29.84 -27.38 -5.31
CA PRO A 123 -29.93 -25.97 -4.91
C PRO A 123 -29.07 -25.07 -5.79
N GLN A 124 -29.58 -23.89 -6.14
CA GLN A 124 -28.92 -22.95 -7.05
C GLN A 124 -28.70 -21.58 -6.42
N LEU A 125 -29.67 -21.11 -5.63
CA LEU A 125 -29.61 -19.87 -4.87
C LEU A 125 -30.05 -20.14 -3.43
N PHE A 126 -29.33 -19.58 -2.45
CA PHE A 126 -29.51 -19.93 -1.05
C PHE A 126 -30.12 -18.79 -0.25
N PHE A 127 -31.15 -19.11 0.53
CA PHE A 127 -31.75 -18.23 1.54
C PHE A 127 -32.13 -16.81 1.05
N LEU A 128 -32.78 -16.68 -0.10
CA LEU A 128 -33.35 -15.39 -0.54
C LEU A 128 -34.33 -14.87 0.52
N THR A 129 -34.08 -13.67 1.07
CA THR A 129 -34.82 -13.13 2.23
C THR A 129 -35.83 -12.04 1.87
N GLY A 130 -37.04 -12.17 2.39
CA GLY A 130 -38.09 -11.17 2.26
C GLY A 130 -38.84 -11.20 0.92
N SER A 131 -39.84 -10.34 0.84
CA SER A 131 -40.66 -10.15 -0.36
C SER A 131 -39.85 -9.54 -1.50
N ASN A 132 -40.09 -10.01 -2.72
CA ASN A 132 -39.47 -9.49 -3.94
C ASN A 132 -37.94 -9.58 -3.97
N ALA A 133 -37.33 -10.51 -3.22
CA ALA A 133 -35.92 -10.79 -3.37
C ALA A 133 -35.67 -11.38 -4.76
N ALA A 134 -34.74 -10.80 -5.52
CA ALA A 134 -34.40 -11.23 -6.86
C ALA A 134 -32.93 -11.59 -6.97
N ASP A 135 -32.64 -12.73 -7.60
CA ASP A 135 -31.28 -13.15 -7.93
C ASP A 135 -31.28 -14.08 -9.15
N SER A 136 -30.10 -14.35 -9.70
CA SER A 136 -29.93 -15.14 -10.92
C SER A 136 -28.79 -16.13 -10.86
N PHE A 137 -28.93 -17.23 -11.61
CA PHE A 137 -27.87 -18.22 -11.80
C PHE A 137 -27.86 -18.73 -13.24
N THR A 138 -26.72 -19.25 -13.66
CA THR A 138 -26.56 -19.92 -14.96
C THR A 138 -26.62 -21.44 -14.78
N ILE A 139 -27.38 -22.13 -15.63
CA ILE A 139 -27.51 -23.59 -15.62
C ILE A 139 -27.57 -24.16 -17.04
N PRO A 140 -26.93 -25.32 -17.32
CA PRO A 140 -27.15 -26.05 -18.56
C PRO A 140 -28.43 -26.88 -18.46
N VAL A 141 -29.30 -26.79 -19.47
CA VAL A 141 -30.43 -27.72 -19.67
C VAL A 141 -29.99 -28.75 -20.71
N THR A 142 -30.05 -30.03 -20.36
CA THR A 142 -29.50 -31.13 -21.18
C THR A 142 -30.51 -32.18 -21.60
N ASP A 143 -31.70 -32.21 -21.00
CA ASP A 143 -32.74 -33.21 -21.25
C ASP A 143 -33.99 -32.63 -21.93
N GLY A 144 -33.95 -31.35 -22.27
CA GLY A 144 -35.03 -30.64 -22.93
C GLY A 144 -36.06 -29.99 -22.00
N GLN A 145 -35.83 -29.96 -20.69
CA GLN A 145 -36.74 -29.35 -19.72
C GLN A 145 -35.98 -28.74 -18.54
N LEU A 146 -36.41 -27.55 -18.09
CA LEU A 146 -36.02 -26.98 -16.81
C LEU A 146 -37.06 -27.37 -15.75
N ASN A 147 -36.61 -27.91 -14.62
CA ASN A 147 -37.42 -28.22 -13.45
C ASN A 147 -36.98 -27.36 -12.27
N ILE A 148 -37.82 -26.41 -11.86
CA ILE A 148 -37.46 -25.39 -10.84
C ILE A 148 -38.53 -25.24 -9.77
N TYR A 149 -38.11 -24.96 -8.54
CA TYR A 149 -39.00 -24.66 -7.42
C TYR A 149 -38.33 -23.83 -6.31
N ALA A 150 -39.15 -23.14 -5.53
CA ALA A 150 -38.74 -22.61 -4.23
C ALA A 150 -38.92 -23.68 -3.15
N GLY A 151 -37.88 -23.94 -2.38
CA GLY A 151 -37.83 -24.96 -1.35
C GLY A 151 -37.35 -24.43 0.00
N PRO A 152 -37.08 -25.35 0.95
CA PRO A 152 -36.82 -25.01 2.34
C PRO A 152 -35.72 -23.96 2.55
N GLY A 153 -36.09 -22.89 3.24
CA GLY A 153 -35.22 -21.91 3.90
C GLY A 153 -35.63 -21.77 5.37
N VAL A 154 -35.83 -20.54 5.86
CA VAL A 154 -36.38 -20.25 7.18
C VAL A 154 -37.88 -19.98 7.05
N GLY A 155 -38.70 -20.70 7.81
CA GLY A 155 -40.16 -20.60 7.77
C GLY A 155 -40.80 -21.76 7.00
N THR A 156 -42.05 -21.61 6.59
CA THR A 156 -42.83 -22.64 5.86
C THR A 156 -43.39 -22.14 4.53
N GLU A 157 -43.22 -20.86 4.22
CA GLU A 157 -43.76 -20.21 3.02
C GLU A 157 -42.63 -20.04 2.00
N PHE A 158 -42.65 -20.85 0.94
CA PHE A 158 -41.67 -20.80 -0.14
C PHE A 158 -42.40 -20.50 -1.45
N SER A 159 -42.27 -19.28 -1.95
CA SER A 159 -43.05 -18.80 -3.09
C SER A 159 -42.21 -18.01 -4.08
N LEU A 160 -42.59 -18.08 -5.36
CA LEU A 160 -42.01 -17.29 -6.44
C LEU A 160 -43.12 -16.48 -7.10
N SER A 161 -42.83 -15.20 -7.33
CA SER A 161 -43.64 -14.30 -8.15
C SER A 161 -43.24 -14.40 -9.61
N THR A 162 -41.94 -14.41 -9.92
CA THR A 162 -41.48 -14.49 -11.32
C THR A 162 -40.37 -15.49 -11.55
N ILE A 163 -40.35 -16.03 -12.77
CA ILE A 163 -39.23 -16.79 -13.34
C ILE A 163 -38.95 -16.23 -14.74
N GLU A 164 -37.75 -15.71 -14.93
CA GLU A 164 -37.24 -15.22 -16.21
C GLU A 164 -36.09 -16.11 -16.69
N ILE A 165 -36.17 -16.49 -17.96
CA ILE A 165 -35.28 -17.48 -18.58
C ILE A 165 -34.71 -16.85 -19.84
N GLU A 166 -33.39 -16.74 -19.88
CA GLU A 166 -32.65 -16.21 -21.03
C GLU A 166 -31.60 -17.22 -21.48
N GLN A 167 -31.70 -17.71 -22.72
CA GLN A 167 -30.69 -18.59 -23.29
C GLN A 167 -29.43 -17.79 -23.61
N THR A 168 -28.30 -18.19 -23.03
CA THR A 168 -27.00 -17.54 -23.26
C THR A 168 -26.14 -18.32 -24.25
N SER A 169 -26.44 -19.61 -24.48
CA SER A 169 -25.78 -20.46 -25.46
C SER A 169 -26.69 -21.60 -25.93
N THR A 170 -26.57 -21.98 -27.20
CA THR A 170 -27.20 -23.18 -27.76
C THR A 170 -26.39 -24.45 -27.50
N GLY A 171 -25.16 -24.33 -27.00
CA GLY A 171 -24.39 -25.46 -26.45
C GLY A 171 -24.64 -25.61 -24.95
N THR A 172 -24.21 -26.73 -24.36
CA THR A 172 -24.40 -27.05 -22.93
C THR A 172 -23.17 -26.73 -22.06
N ALA A 173 -22.10 -26.22 -22.66
CA ALA A 173 -20.89 -25.83 -21.93
C ALA A 173 -21.08 -24.49 -21.22
N THR A 174 -20.95 -24.48 -19.89
CA THR A 174 -20.97 -23.26 -19.07
C THR A 174 -19.60 -22.59 -19.03
N LYS A 175 -19.59 -21.27 -18.75
CA LYS A 175 -18.35 -20.54 -18.45
C LYS A 175 -17.64 -21.18 -17.24
N PRO A 176 -16.32 -21.03 -17.11
CA PRO A 176 -15.65 -21.22 -15.83
C PRO A 176 -16.37 -20.47 -14.72
N THR A 177 -16.55 -21.10 -13.57
CA THR A 177 -17.31 -20.54 -12.44
C THR A 177 -16.39 -20.29 -11.25
N ILE A 178 -16.55 -19.13 -10.63
CA ILE A 178 -15.98 -18.82 -9.32
C ILE A 178 -17.06 -19.11 -8.27
N TRP A 179 -16.87 -20.21 -7.54
CA TRP A 179 -17.72 -20.66 -6.46
C TRP A 179 -17.25 -20.01 -5.15
N VAL A 180 -18.13 -19.25 -4.49
CA VAL A 180 -17.85 -18.63 -3.20
C VAL A 180 -18.60 -19.39 -2.12
N GLY A 181 -17.89 -20.17 -1.32
CA GLY A 181 -18.44 -20.88 -0.16
C GLY A 181 -17.92 -20.29 1.14
N GLY A 182 -18.81 -19.75 1.96
CA GLY A 182 -18.43 -19.02 3.15
C GLY A 182 -19.60 -18.77 4.11
N ASP A 183 -19.30 -18.05 5.19
CA ASP A 183 -20.28 -17.71 6.22
C ASP A 183 -20.96 -16.33 6.01
N SER A 184 -21.42 -15.70 7.10
CA SER A 184 -22.09 -14.41 7.12
C SER A 184 -21.27 -13.29 6.48
N THR A 185 -19.95 -13.40 6.48
CA THR A 185 -19.02 -12.42 5.91
C THR A 185 -18.90 -12.50 4.40
N ALA A 186 -19.31 -13.62 3.79
CA ALA A 186 -19.31 -13.83 2.34
C ALA A 186 -20.72 -13.97 1.74
N ALA A 187 -21.75 -14.24 2.56
CA ALA A 187 -23.13 -14.47 2.14
C ALA A 187 -23.78 -13.28 1.41
N SER A 188 -24.75 -13.60 0.54
CA SER A 188 -25.62 -12.61 -0.08
C SER A 188 -26.77 -12.23 0.86
N TYR A 189 -27.10 -10.94 0.89
CA TYR A 189 -28.21 -10.41 1.66
C TYR A 189 -29.16 -9.61 0.76
N TYR A 190 -30.47 -9.77 0.98
CA TYR A 190 -31.52 -9.23 0.12
C TYR A 190 -32.46 -8.34 0.90
N ASN A 191 -32.89 -7.23 0.27
CA ASN A 191 -33.90 -6.31 0.80
C ASN A 191 -33.53 -5.70 2.16
N ILE A 192 -32.23 -5.46 2.39
CA ILE A 192 -31.73 -4.81 3.60
C ILE A 192 -31.07 -3.46 3.26
N PRO A 193 -31.03 -2.51 4.19
CA PRO A 193 -30.30 -1.25 4.02
C PRO A 193 -28.79 -1.44 3.78
N ASP A 194 -28.13 -0.46 3.16
CA ASP A 194 -26.69 -0.48 2.89
C ASP A 194 -25.83 -0.47 4.16
N ASP A 195 -26.34 0.08 5.27
CA ASP A 195 -25.66 0.12 6.57
C ASP A 195 -25.86 -1.16 7.42
N ALA A 196 -26.70 -2.08 6.97
CA ALA A 196 -26.88 -3.41 7.58
C ALA A 196 -25.75 -4.37 7.16
N VAL A 197 -25.84 -5.64 7.55
CA VAL A 197 -24.80 -6.65 7.25
C VAL A 197 -24.80 -7.03 5.77
N HIS A 198 -23.65 -6.95 5.11
CA HIS A 198 -23.43 -7.44 3.74
C HIS A 198 -22.19 -8.33 3.70
N GLY A 199 -22.22 -9.35 2.83
CA GLY A 199 -21.07 -10.23 2.61
C GLY A 199 -20.34 -9.89 1.32
N TRP A 200 -19.01 -9.96 1.33
CA TRP A 200 -18.18 -9.56 0.19
C TRP A 200 -18.41 -10.45 -1.06
N GLY A 201 -18.83 -11.70 -0.87
CA GLY A 201 -19.11 -12.62 -1.97
C GLY A 201 -20.23 -12.14 -2.89
N GLN A 202 -21.16 -11.32 -2.38
CA GLN A 202 -22.23 -10.69 -3.15
C GLN A 202 -21.70 -9.62 -4.14
N TYR A 203 -20.58 -8.97 -3.82
CA TYR A 203 -20.04 -7.85 -4.59
C TYR A 203 -18.89 -8.27 -5.52
N LEU A 204 -18.44 -9.53 -5.46
CA LEU A 204 -17.29 -10.00 -6.25
C LEU A 204 -17.48 -9.84 -7.75
N CYS A 205 -18.71 -9.93 -8.26
CA CYS A 205 -19.03 -9.72 -9.67
C CYS A 205 -18.70 -8.29 -10.17
N ASN A 206 -18.61 -7.30 -9.29
CA ASN A 206 -18.19 -5.93 -9.64
C ASN A 206 -16.73 -5.86 -10.09
N TYR A 207 -15.92 -6.85 -9.71
CA TYR A 207 -14.46 -6.84 -9.86
C TYR A 207 -13.93 -8.02 -10.67
N VAL A 208 -14.81 -8.84 -11.24
CA VAL A 208 -14.45 -10.00 -12.07
C VAL A 208 -14.94 -9.76 -13.49
N ASP A 209 -14.15 -10.21 -14.48
CA ASP A 209 -14.55 -10.23 -15.88
C ASP A 209 -15.68 -11.26 -16.09
N THR A 210 -16.93 -10.78 -16.04
CA THR A 210 -18.14 -11.60 -16.16
C THR A 210 -18.39 -12.12 -17.58
N ASP A 211 -17.65 -11.64 -18.58
CA ASP A 211 -17.63 -12.27 -19.90
C ASP A 211 -16.85 -13.59 -19.88
N LYS A 212 -15.85 -13.71 -18.99
CA LYS A 212 -15.02 -14.91 -18.82
C LYS A 212 -15.51 -15.85 -17.73
N TYR A 213 -15.97 -15.31 -16.61
CA TYR A 213 -16.34 -16.10 -15.44
C TYR A 213 -17.81 -15.87 -15.05
N ASP A 214 -18.48 -16.94 -14.64
CA ASP A 214 -19.68 -16.82 -13.80
C ASP A 214 -19.26 -16.77 -12.33
N VAL A 215 -19.96 -16.00 -11.51
CA VAL A 215 -19.74 -15.94 -10.05
C VAL A 215 -20.97 -16.54 -9.36
N ARG A 216 -20.76 -17.54 -8.50
CA ARG A 216 -21.84 -18.23 -7.79
C ARG A 216 -21.57 -18.28 -6.30
N ASN A 217 -22.39 -17.56 -5.53
CA ASN A 217 -22.27 -17.49 -4.09
C ASN A 217 -23.13 -18.58 -3.42
N ILE A 218 -22.46 -19.56 -2.82
CA ILE A 218 -23.07 -20.66 -2.06
C ILE A 218 -22.86 -20.48 -0.55
N SER A 219 -22.59 -19.25 -0.12
CA SER A 219 -22.36 -18.88 1.28
C SER A 219 -23.67 -18.65 2.02
N ALA A 220 -23.66 -18.85 3.35
CA ALA A 220 -24.82 -18.59 4.20
C ALA A 220 -24.43 -18.07 5.58
N SER A 221 -25.29 -17.23 6.17
CA SER A 221 -25.02 -16.61 7.47
C SER A 221 -25.02 -17.64 8.62
N GLY A 222 -24.02 -17.58 9.50
CA GLY A 222 -23.94 -18.37 10.74
C GLY A 222 -23.44 -19.82 10.61
N ILE A 223 -23.03 -20.26 9.41
CA ILE A 223 -22.59 -21.64 9.15
C ILE A 223 -21.12 -21.85 9.55
N THR A 224 -20.77 -23.08 9.95
CA THR A 224 -19.37 -23.55 10.11
C THR A 224 -18.84 -24.19 8.81
N SER A 225 -17.58 -24.60 8.79
CA SER A 225 -17.03 -25.39 7.68
C SER A 225 -17.76 -26.74 7.52
N ALA A 226 -18.21 -27.35 8.61
CA ALA A 226 -18.96 -28.61 8.57
C ALA A 226 -20.38 -28.43 7.99
N ASP A 227 -21.04 -27.32 8.30
CA ASP A 227 -22.34 -26.96 7.71
C ASP A 227 -22.22 -26.69 6.19
N LEU A 228 -21.17 -25.96 5.78
CA LEU A 228 -20.86 -25.71 4.37
C LEU A 228 -20.62 -27.03 3.61
N ASP A 229 -19.77 -27.89 4.17
CA ASP A 229 -19.44 -29.20 3.62
C ASP A 229 -20.67 -30.10 3.47
N GLY A 230 -21.46 -30.23 4.55
CA GLY A 230 -22.60 -31.15 4.60
C GLY A 230 -23.81 -30.77 3.76
N TYR A 231 -23.92 -29.52 3.31
CA TYR A 231 -25.10 -29.05 2.57
C TYR A 231 -24.79 -28.17 1.36
N LEU A 232 -24.16 -27.01 1.56
CA LEU A 232 -24.07 -25.98 0.51
C LEU A 232 -23.03 -26.33 -0.57
N PHE A 233 -21.90 -26.93 -0.16
CA PHE A 233 -20.80 -27.32 -1.04
C PHE A 233 -21.23 -28.34 -2.12
N GLY A 234 -22.26 -29.15 -1.84
CA GLY A 234 -22.79 -30.14 -2.79
C GLY A 234 -23.15 -29.54 -4.15
N THR A 235 -23.52 -28.26 -4.21
CA THR A 235 -23.80 -27.55 -5.47
C THR A 235 -22.55 -27.34 -6.31
N ALA A 236 -21.49 -26.79 -5.69
CA ALA A 236 -20.21 -26.61 -6.37
C ALA A 236 -19.57 -27.96 -6.72
N GLU A 237 -19.72 -28.99 -5.89
CA GLU A 237 -19.27 -30.34 -6.20
C GLU A 237 -19.99 -30.96 -7.40
N HIS A 238 -21.31 -30.72 -7.51
CA HIS A 238 -22.12 -31.26 -8.59
C HIS A 238 -21.71 -30.63 -9.94
N PHE A 239 -21.68 -29.30 -10.02
CA PHE A 239 -21.47 -28.58 -11.29
C PHE A 239 -20.01 -28.21 -11.58
N GLY A 240 -19.15 -28.25 -10.57
CA GLY A 240 -17.79 -27.77 -10.71
C GLY A 240 -16.94 -28.65 -11.63
N LYS A 241 -16.05 -28.00 -12.37
CA LYS A 241 -15.30 -28.60 -13.49
C LYS A 241 -13.90 -27.98 -13.64
N THR A 242 -13.12 -28.54 -14.56
CA THR A 242 -11.80 -27.97 -14.90
C THR A 242 -11.93 -26.54 -15.40
N GLY A 243 -11.14 -25.64 -14.82
CA GLY A 243 -11.18 -24.20 -15.10
C GLY A 243 -11.93 -23.38 -14.06
N ASP A 244 -12.80 -24.02 -13.26
CA ASP A 244 -13.49 -23.35 -12.15
C ASP A 244 -12.55 -23.05 -10.98
N ILE A 245 -12.97 -22.10 -10.16
CA ILE A 245 -12.28 -21.64 -8.95
C ILE A 245 -13.24 -21.82 -7.76
N LEU A 246 -12.78 -22.37 -6.66
CA LEU A 246 -13.50 -22.44 -5.39
C LEU A 246 -12.79 -21.57 -4.36
N LEU A 247 -13.52 -20.63 -3.76
CA LEU A 247 -13.10 -19.83 -2.61
C LEU A 247 -13.81 -20.37 -1.36
N LEU A 248 -13.04 -20.71 -0.32
CA LEU A 248 -13.56 -21.19 0.96
C LEU A 248 -13.28 -20.17 2.07
N ALA A 249 -14.31 -19.44 2.50
CA ALA A 249 -14.28 -18.37 3.50
C ALA A 249 -15.09 -18.73 4.75
N VAL A 250 -14.57 -19.72 5.48
CA VAL A 250 -15.11 -20.25 6.73
C VAL A 250 -14.01 -20.33 7.77
N GLY A 251 -14.38 -20.42 9.06
CA GLY A 251 -13.45 -20.41 10.19
C GLY A 251 -13.91 -19.50 11.33
N LEU A 252 -14.62 -18.40 11.02
CA LEU A 252 -15.14 -17.47 12.03
C LEU A 252 -16.14 -18.15 12.97
N ASN A 253 -17.16 -18.82 12.42
CA ASN A 253 -18.16 -19.53 13.24
C ASN A 253 -17.59 -20.80 13.87
N ASP A 254 -16.67 -21.49 13.20
CA ASP A 254 -15.93 -22.64 13.74
C ASP A 254 -15.13 -22.26 14.99
N PHE A 255 -14.55 -21.06 14.98
CA PHE A 255 -13.79 -20.52 16.11
C PHE A 255 -14.71 -20.02 17.22
N THR A 256 -15.68 -19.17 16.89
CA THR A 256 -16.52 -18.47 17.88
C THR A 256 -17.50 -19.39 18.60
N LYS A 257 -18.06 -20.41 17.93
CA LYS A 257 -19.01 -21.36 18.56
C LYS A 257 -18.38 -22.22 19.65
N GLN A 258 -17.06 -22.44 19.62
CA GLN A 258 -16.37 -23.21 20.67
C GLN A 258 -16.31 -22.48 22.02
N ASN A 259 -16.47 -21.15 22.00
CA ASN A 259 -16.58 -20.29 23.19
C ASN A 259 -15.53 -20.60 24.28
N THR A 260 -14.27 -20.74 23.87
CA THR A 260 -13.12 -21.07 24.72
C THR A 260 -11.91 -20.22 24.35
N ALA A 261 -10.98 -20.07 25.29
CA ALA A 261 -9.77 -19.27 25.09
C ALA A 261 -8.77 -19.88 24.08
N ALA A 262 -8.86 -21.20 23.84
CA ALA A 262 -8.02 -21.92 22.89
C ALA A 262 -8.88 -22.89 22.05
N PRO A 263 -9.60 -22.38 21.03
CA PRO A 263 -10.40 -23.23 20.15
C PRO A 263 -9.53 -24.26 19.40
N ASP A 264 -10.03 -25.49 19.26
CA ASP A 264 -9.38 -26.60 18.56
C ASP A 264 -9.73 -26.56 17.05
N PRO A 265 -8.73 -26.46 16.15
CA PRO A 265 -8.96 -26.42 14.71
C PRO A 265 -9.17 -27.79 14.06
N ALA A 266 -9.20 -28.91 14.80
CA ALA A 266 -9.21 -30.26 14.21
C ALA A 266 -10.40 -30.55 13.29
N GLU A 267 -11.63 -30.20 13.71
CA GLU A 267 -12.83 -30.38 12.89
C GLU A 267 -12.81 -29.46 11.66
N PHE A 268 -12.47 -28.18 11.88
CA PHE A 268 -12.30 -27.19 10.81
C PHE A 268 -11.32 -27.68 9.74
N ARG A 269 -10.13 -28.12 10.14
CA ARG A 269 -9.11 -28.68 9.24
C ARG A 269 -9.65 -29.86 8.46
N THR A 270 -10.40 -30.74 9.10
CA THR A 270 -10.96 -31.94 8.47
C THR A 270 -11.92 -31.57 7.35
N SER A 271 -12.90 -30.70 7.63
CA SER A 271 -13.90 -30.26 6.64
C SER A 271 -13.28 -29.53 5.45
N ILE A 272 -12.40 -28.55 5.68
CA ILE A 272 -11.80 -27.80 4.57
C ILE A 272 -10.88 -28.70 3.73
N THR A 273 -10.14 -29.64 4.34
CA THR A 273 -9.29 -30.61 3.62
C THR A 273 -10.13 -31.50 2.71
N ASP A 274 -11.26 -32.01 3.22
CA ASP A 274 -12.14 -32.87 2.45
C ASP A 274 -12.76 -32.13 1.25
N MET A 275 -13.28 -30.91 1.46
CA MET A 275 -13.79 -30.06 0.39
C MET A 275 -12.72 -29.73 -0.66
N ILE A 276 -11.49 -29.39 -0.25
CA ILE A 276 -10.37 -29.12 -1.19
C ILE A 276 -10.15 -30.34 -2.09
N ARG A 277 -10.05 -31.54 -1.51
CA ARG A 277 -9.75 -32.77 -2.24
C ARG A 277 -10.86 -33.13 -3.23
N ARG A 278 -12.12 -33.04 -2.81
CA ARG A 278 -13.27 -33.30 -3.69
C ARG A 278 -13.38 -32.25 -4.80
N ALA A 279 -13.09 -30.98 -4.51
CA ALA A 279 -13.06 -29.93 -5.52
C ALA A 279 -11.94 -30.14 -6.56
N LYS A 280 -10.72 -30.48 -6.09
CA LYS A 280 -9.58 -30.78 -6.97
C LYS A 280 -9.79 -32.02 -7.81
N ALA A 281 -10.51 -33.02 -7.31
CA ALA A 281 -10.88 -34.20 -8.10
C ALA A 281 -11.76 -33.85 -9.31
N LYS A 282 -12.47 -32.71 -9.28
CA LYS A 282 -13.22 -32.14 -10.43
C LYS A 282 -12.37 -31.25 -11.34
N GLY A 283 -11.12 -30.98 -10.97
CA GLY A 283 -10.20 -30.10 -11.68
C GLY A 283 -10.31 -28.62 -11.32
N MET A 284 -10.99 -28.27 -10.22
CA MET A 284 -11.10 -26.89 -9.75
C MET A 284 -9.78 -26.41 -9.14
N LYS A 285 -9.47 -25.12 -9.30
CA LYS A 285 -8.49 -24.44 -8.44
C LYS A 285 -9.17 -24.07 -7.13
N VAL A 286 -8.49 -24.25 -6.00
CA VAL A 286 -9.06 -23.98 -4.68
C VAL A 286 -8.22 -22.94 -3.96
N TYR A 287 -8.89 -21.97 -3.35
CA TYR A 287 -8.29 -20.97 -2.47
C TYR A 287 -9.00 -20.99 -1.12
N LEU A 288 -8.22 -21.07 -0.05
CA LEU A 288 -8.72 -20.83 1.30
C LEU A 288 -8.63 -19.34 1.62
N VAL A 289 -9.63 -18.78 2.30
CA VAL A 289 -9.69 -17.35 2.61
C VAL A 289 -9.44 -17.15 4.11
N LYS A 290 -8.40 -16.38 4.46
CA LYS A 290 -8.22 -15.88 5.83
C LYS A 290 -9.16 -14.69 6.02
N GLN A 291 -10.24 -14.89 6.77
CA GLN A 291 -11.30 -13.90 6.94
C GLN A 291 -10.83 -12.68 7.75
N HIS A 292 -11.47 -11.53 7.51
CA HIS A 292 -11.12 -10.25 8.13
C HIS A 292 -11.36 -10.23 9.65
N GLY A 293 -10.70 -9.29 10.33
CA GLY A 293 -10.75 -9.16 11.79
C GLY A 293 -11.93 -8.37 12.34
N GLU A 294 -11.96 -8.28 13.66
CA GLU A 294 -12.88 -7.40 14.38
C GLU A 294 -12.40 -5.94 14.29
N LYS A 295 -13.34 -5.00 14.30
CA LYS A 295 -13.08 -3.56 14.38
C LYS A 295 -12.18 -3.17 15.56
N SER A 296 -12.16 -3.96 16.63
CA SER A 296 -11.34 -3.73 17.82
C SER A 296 -9.87 -4.17 17.67
N ASP A 297 -9.53 -4.94 16.62
CA ASP A 297 -8.18 -5.49 16.44
C ASP A 297 -7.10 -4.41 16.27
N ILE A 298 -7.48 -3.23 15.80
CA ILE A 298 -6.66 -2.01 15.70
C ILE A 298 -6.11 -1.50 17.03
N TYR A 299 -6.77 -1.82 18.16
CA TYR A 299 -6.36 -1.37 19.50
C TYR A 299 -5.44 -2.38 20.17
N LYS A 300 -5.26 -3.55 19.56
CA LYS A 300 -4.36 -4.55 20.08
C LYS A 300 -2.94 -4.17 19.76
N TYR A 301 -2.09 -4.35 20.75
CA TYR A 301 -0.67 -4.20 20.63
C TYR A 301 0.02 -5.36 21.36
N PRO A 302 0.90 -6.13 20.70
CA PRO A 302 1.17 -6.10 19.27
C PRO A 302 -0.09 -6.43 18.44
N LEU A 303 -0.10 -6.01 17.17
CA LEU A 303 -1.21 -6.33 16.26
C LEU A 303 -1.34 -7.85 16.10
N PRO A 304 -2.58 -8.38 16.07
CA PRO A 304 -2.79 -9.80 15.80
C PRO A 304 -2.27 -10.18 14.41
N GLU A 305 -1.66 -11.35 14.30
CA GLU A 305 -1.21 -11.93 13.03
C GLU A 305 -2.31 -12.74 12.33
N TYR A 306 -3.23 -13.32 13.11
CA TYR A 306 -4.32 -14.16 12.60
C TYR A 306 -5.58 -14.02 13.45
N ARG A 307 -6.72 -14.29 12.81
CA ARG A 307 -8.01 -14.60 13.45
C ARG A 307 -8.57 -15.89 12.86
N TRP A 308 -9.62 -16.45 13.48
CA TRP A 308 -10.49 -17.44 12.85
C TRP A 308 -9.78 -18.68 12.28
N PHE A 309 -8.79 -19.22 13.01
CA PHE A 309 -7.92 -20.31 12.54
C PHE A 309 -7.05 -19.99 11.31
N GLY A 310 -6.72 -18.72 11.05
CA GLY A 310 -5.91 -18.30 9.91
C GLY A 310 -4.56 -19.03 9.77
N ARG A 311 -3.91 -19.40 10.89
CA ARG A 311 -2.71 -20.26 10.84
C ARG A 311 -3.02 -21.65 10.26
N THR A 312 -4.13 -22.27 10.67
CA THR A 312 -4.57 -23.56 10.12
C THR A 312 -4.94 -23.45 8.65
N VAL A 313 -5.47 -22.30 8.21
CA VAL A 313 -5.69 -22.01 6.78
C VAL A 313 -4.37 -22.08 6.02
N ASP A 314 -3.34 -21.34 6.46
CA ASP A 314 -2.03 -21.34 5.80
C ASP A 314 -1.41 -22.76 5.75
N GLU A 315 -1.39 -23.46 6.89
CA GLU A 315 -0.85 -24.83 6.99
C GLU A 315 -1.60 -25.83 6.10
N THR A 316 -2.93 -25.70 5.99
CA THR A 316 -3.75 -26.63 5.19
C THR A 316 -3.64 -26.32 3.71
N ALA A 317 -3.58 -25.04 3.34
CA ALA A 317 -3.36 -24.63 1.96
C ALA A 317 -2.00 -25.14 1.45
N GLU A 318 -0.94 -25.00 2.24
CA GLU A 318 0.37 -25.55 1.91
C GLU A 318 0.32 -27.08 1.75
N ALA A 319 -0.23 -27.79 2.74
CA ALA A 319 -0.31 -29.25 2.73
C ALA A 319 -1.10 -29.82 1.55
N GLU A 320 -2.18 -29.15 1.16
CA GLU A 320 -3.02 -29.58 0.04
C GLU A 320 -2.64 -28.92 -1.29
N ASN A 321 -1.60 -28.07 -1.35
CA ASN A 321 -1.23 -27.26 -2.53
C ASN A 321 -2.38 -26.40 -3.07
N ALA A 322 -3.15 -25.76 -2.18
CA ALA A 322 -4.19 -24.80 -2.49
C ALA A 322 -3.66 -23.36 -2.37
N GLY A 323 -4.33 -22.40 -3.00
CA GLY A 323 -4.00 -20.98 -2.82
C GLY A 323 -4.54 -20.42 -1.50
N VAL A 324 -4.05 -19.25 -1.11
CA VAL A 324 -4.58 -18.48 0.03
C VAL A 324 -4.97 -17.09 -0.46
N ILE A 325 -6.13 -16.61 -0.02
CA ILE A 325 -6.53 -15.20 -0.10
C ILE A 325 -6.50 -14.65 1.33
N ASP A 326 -5.62 -13.68 1.59
CA ASP A 326 -5.50 -13.05 2.91
C ASP A 326 -6.34 -11.78 2.98
N LEU A 327 -7.49 -11.85 3.66
CA LEU A 327 -8.32 -10.68 3.96
C LEU A 327 -8.13 -10.19 5.39
N PHE A 328 -7.33 -10.88 6.22
CA PHE A 328 -7.13 -10.47 7.60
C PHE A 328 -6.15 -9.32 7.69
N ARG A 329 -4.92 -9.55 7.21
CA ARG A 329 -3.84 -8.58 7.38
C ARG A 329 -4.06 -7.31 6.56
N PRO A 330 -4.34 -7.37 5.23
CA PRO A 330 -4.56 -6.16 4.44
C PRO A 330 -5.76 -5.32 4.93
N TRP A 331 -6.80 -5.97 5.45
CA TRP A 331 -7.95 -5.27 6.01
C TRP A 331 -7.64 -4.58 7.34
N LEU A 332 -6.87 -5.23 8.21
CA LEU A 332 -6.39 -4.63 9.47
C LEU A 332 -5.52 -3.39 9.18
N GLU A 333 -4.62 -3.48 8.21
CA GLU A 333 -3.75 -2.38 7.79
C GLU A 333 -4.55 -1.22 7.19
N LEU A 334 -5.47 -1.50 6.25
CA LEU A 334 -6.40 -0.49 5.73
C LEU A 334 -7.20 0.17 6.84
N SER A 335 -7.62 -0.61 7.83
CA SER A 335 -8.34 -0.10 9.00
C SER A 335 -7.46 0.86 9.80
N LEU A 336 -6.20 0.51 10.04
CA LEU A 336 -5.25 1.35 10.79
C LEU A 336 -4.98 2.70 10.08
N GLU A 337 -4.81 2.70 8.76
CA GLU A 337 -4.51 3.88 7.93
C GLU A 337 -5.62 4.95 7.94
N ASN A 338 -6.89 4.55 7.84
CA ASN A 338 -8.01 5.48 7.65
C ASN A 338 -8.44 6.18 8.97
N SER A 339 -7.62 6.12 10.02
CA SER A 339 -7.89 6.68 11.36
C SER A 339 -9.14 6.10 12.07
N PHE A 340 -9.33 6.48 13.33
CA PHE A 340 -10.48 6.08 14.17
C PHE A 340 -11.85 6.44 13.59
N PHE A 341 -11.92 7.51 12.79
CA PHE A 341 -13.20 8.10 12.39
C PHE A 341 -13.80 7.47 11.13
N GLU A 342 -12.98 7.07 10.17
CA GLU A 342 -13.46 6.53 8.89
C GLU A 342 -13.79 5.03 8.98
N ARG A 343 -13.19 4.30 9.94
CA ARG A 343 -13.52 2.89 10.22
C ARG A 343 -14.98 2.64 10.63
N LYS A 344 -15.71 3.67 11.09
CA LYS A 344 -17.15 3.56 11.38
C LYS A 344 -17.97 3.33 10.11
N GLU A 345 -17.42 3.64 8.94
CA GLU A 345 -18.14 3.59 7.66
C GLU A 345 -18.14 2.22 6.98
N TYR A 346 -17.29 1.26 7.41
CA TYR A 346 -17.23 -0.07 6.78
C TYR A 346 -17.84 -1.20 7.62
N TYR A 347 -17.89 -1.01 8.93
CA TYR A 347 -18.46 -1.99 9.85
C TYR A 347 -19.88 -1.61 10.24
N THR A 348 -20.72 -2.61 10.43
CA THR A 348 -21.98 -2.42 11.16
C THR A 348 -21.70 -2.12 12.64
N SER A 349 -22.77 -1.85 13.41
CA SER A 349 -22.66 -1.54 14.85
C SER A 349 -22.05 -2.66 15.70
N ASP A 350 -22.03 -3.91 15.22
CA ASP A 350 -21.49 -5.04 15.98
C ASP A 350 -19.96 -5.16 15.95
N GLY A 351 -19.29 -4.40 15.07
CA GLY A 351 -17.84 -4.37 14.97
C GLY A 351 -17.21 -5.64 14.36
N LEU A 352 -17.97 -6.52 13.74
CA LEU A 352 -17.46 -7.70 13.03
C LEU A 352 -17.98 -7.75 11.59
N HIS A 353 -19.29 -7.59 11.41
CA HIS A 353 -19.91 -7.63 10.10
C HIS A 353 -19.69 -6.32 9.36
N LEU A 354 -19.49 -6.43 8.05
CA LEU A 354 -19.33 -5.28 7.17
C LEU A 354 -20.68 -4.80 6.67
N ASN A 355 -20.75 -3.52 6.35
CA ASN A 355 -21.85 -2.97 5.60
C ASN A 355 -21.58 -3.06 4.08
N ALA A 356 -22.50 -2.56 3.24
CA ALA A 356 -22.37 -2.66 1.78
C ALA A 356 -21.04 -2.11 1.26
N SER A 357 -20.62 -0.94 1.77
CA SER A 357 -19.34 -0.33 1.37
C SER A 357 -18.14 -1.16 1.81
N GLY A 358 -18.16 -1.72 3.02
CA GLY A 358 -17.08 -2.58 3.51
C GLY A 358 -16.98 -3.89 2.72
N ALA A 359 -18.13 -4.51 2.45
CA ALA A 359 -18.23 -5.74 1.67
C ALA A 359 -17.74 -5.55 0.21
N ASP A 360 -18.11 -4.44 -0.44
CA ASP A 360 -17.63 -4.10 -1.78
C ASP A 360 -16.11 -3.86 -1.79
N ARG A 361 -15.58 -3.11 -0.82
CA ARG A 361 -14.14 -2.87 -0.69
C ARG A 361 -13.36 -4.17 -0.50
N MET A 362 -13.91 -5.10 0.28
CA MET A 362 -13.33 -6.40 0.53
C MET A 362 -13.38 -7.31 -0.71
N ALA A 363 -14.46 -7.25 -1.49
CA ALA A 363 -14.58 -7.97 -2.75
C ALA A 363 -13.50 -7.55 -3.77
N LYS A 364 -13.16 -6.24 -3.79
CA LYS A 364 -12.03 -5.73 -4.56
C LYS A 364 -10.70 -6.34 -4.13
N MET A 365 -10.44 -6.45 -2.82
CA MET A 365 -9.22 -7.08 -2.30
C MET A 365 -9.12 -8.57 -2.68
N VAL A 366 -10.24 -9.29 -2.67
CA VAL A 366 -10.29 -10.69 -3.15
C VAL A 366 -9.92 -10.75 -4.63
N SER A 367 -10.50 -9.91 -5.47
CA SER A 367 -10.21 -9.90 -6.91
C SER A 367 -8.75 -9.55 -7.21
N GLU A 368 -8.18 -8.56 -6.51
CA GLU A 368 -6.77 -8.16 -6.66
C GLU A 368 -5.79 -9.29 -6.33
N GLN A 369 -6.13 -10.17 -5.38
CA GLN A 369 -5.33 -11.34 -5.04
C GLN A 369 -5.59 -12.55 -5.96
N LEU A 370 -6.82 -12.69 -6.46
CA LEU A 370 -7.19 -13.79 -7.35
C LEU A 370 -6.66 -13.58 -8.79
N PHE A 371 -6.67 -12.33 -9.24
CA PHE A 371 -6.23 -11.88 -10.56
C PHE A 371 -5.23 -10.72 -10.38
N PRO A 372 -4.03 -11.01 -9.82
CA PRO A 372 -3.03 -9.97 -9.64
C PRO A 372 -2.73 -9.31 -10.99
N ALA A 373 -2.62 -7.99 -10.98
CA ALA A 373 -2.13 -7.27 -12.14
C ALA A 373 -0.80 -7.91 -12.57
N ALA A 374 -0.61 -8.13 -13.88
CA ALA A 374 0.69 -8.53 -14.37
C ALA A 374 1.70 -7.53 -13.81
N GLU A 375 2.68 -8.00 -13.03
CA GLU A 375 3.73 -7.12 -12.55
C GLU A 375 4.25 -6.35 -13.75
N PRO A 376 4.48 -5.02 -13.64
CA PRO A 376 5.18 -4.32 -14.69
C PRO A 376 6.47 -5.09 -14.89
N VAL A 377 6.56 -5.78 -16.03
CA VAL A 377 7.78 -6.44 -16.46
C VAL A 377 8.79 -5.32 -16.40
N THR A 378 9.68 -5.37 -15.39
CA THR A 378 10.87 -4.57 -15.39
C THR A 378 11.49 -4.94 -16.72
N GLN A 379 11.42 -4.02 -17.68
CA GLN A 379 12.19 -4.17 -18.90
C GLN A 379 13.61 -4.27 -18.37
N VAL A 380 14.11 -5.49 -18.27
CA VAL A 380 15.53 -5.76 -18.30
C VAL A 380 15.93 -5.11 -19.61
N GLY A 381 16.44 -3.88 -19.50
CA GLY A 381 16.90 -3.13 -20.66
C GLY A 381 17.78 -4.08 -21.46
N GLU A 382 17.55 -4.12 -22.78
CA GLU A 382 18.24 -4.95 -23.75
C GLU A 382 19.63 -5.38 -23.27
N GLU A 383 19.91 -6.68 -23.27
CA GLU A 383 21.14 -7.31 -22.79
C GLU A 383 22.40 -6.42 -22.93
N TYR A 384 22.69 -5.60 -21.93
CA TYR A 384 24.00 -4.96 -21.76
C TYR A 384 24.95 -5.98 -21.12
N SER A 385 25.03 -7.17 -21.73
CA SER A 385 25.85 -8.24 -21.23
C SER A 385 27.29 -8.01 -21.64
N PHE A 386 28.13 -7.72 -20.65
CA PHE A 386 29.57 -7.75 -20.75
C PHE A 386 30.14 -9.18 -20.57
N SER A 387 29.30 -10.20 -20.40
CA SER A 387 29.72 -11.55 -19.94
C SER A 387 30.69 -12.30 -20.86
N THR A 388 30.90 -11.83 -22.09
CA THR A 388 31.82 -12.42 -23.08
C THR A 388 32.99 -11.50 -23.46
N LEU A 389 33.11 -10.33 -22.83
CA LEU A 389 34.10 -9.30 -23.16
C LEU A 389 35.11 -9.13 -22.01
N PRO A 390 36.40 -8.83 -22.29
CA PRO A 390 37.39 -8.55 -21.25
C PRO A 390 37.03 -7.25 -20.51
N THR A 391 36.48 -7.37 -19.30
CA THR A 391 35.94 -6.25 -18.53
C THR A 391 36.66 -6.03 -17.21
N VAL A 392 36.84 -4.76 -16.85
CA VAL A 392 37.27 -4.39 -15.49
C VAL A 392 36.03 -4.39 -14.60
N VAL A 393 36.02 -5.25 -13.58
CA VAL A 393 34.98 -5.25 -12.53
C VAL A 393 35.45 -4.37 -11.38
N TYR A 394 34.56 -3.59 -10.79
CA TYR A 394 34.87 -2.69 -9.68
C TYR A 394 34.31 -3.22 -8.36
N GLN A 395 34.95 -2.85 -7.26
CA GLN A 395 34.46 -3.13 -5.91
C GLN A 395 33.21 -2.29 -5.60
N THR A 396 32.20 -2.92 -5.01
CA THR A 396 30.88 -2.33 -4.74
C THR A 396 30.36 -2.66 -3.35
N ALA A 397 31.25 -2.92 -2.39
CA ALA A 397 30.85 -3.24 -1.02
C ALA A 397 30.11 -2.05 -0.38
N ALA A 398 29.01 -2.32 0.31
CA ALA A 398 28.31 -1.34 1.12
C ALA A 398 29.20 -0.85 2.28
N SER A 399 29.04 0.40 2.73
CA SER A 399 29.98 0.98 3.71
C SER A 399 29.85 0.37 5.10
N GLY A 400 28.64 -0.08 5.47
CA GLY A 400 28.30 -0.52 6.82
C GLY A 400 28.30 0.61 7.86
N LYS A 401 28.34 1.88 7.42
CA LYS A 401 28.31 3.08 8.26
C LYS A 401 27.01 3.83 8.05
N ALA A 402 26.65 4.70 8.99
CA ALA A 402 25.56 5.65 8.80
C ALA A 402 25.89 6.63 7.66
N VAL A 403 24.92 6.88 6.78
CA VAL A 403 25.02 7.74 5.61
C VAL A 403 23.90 8.78 5.66
N SER A 404 24.24 9.92 6.27
CA SER A 404 23.43 11.14 6.28
C SER A 404 23.50 11.79 4.90
N ASN A 405 22.32 12.08 4.33
CA ASN A 405 22.14 12.61 2.99
C ASN A 405 21.08 13.74 3.02
N PRO A 406 21.11 14.73 2.11
CA PRO A 406 20.17 15.86 2.13
C PRO A 406 18.69 15.43 2.04
N HIS A 407 17.79 16.26 2.55
CA HIS A 407 16.33 16.10 2.44
C HIS A 407 15.72 14.82 3.04
N LYS A 408 16.46 14.15 3.92
CA LYS A 408 16.06 12.96 4.66
C LYS A 408 16.84 12.83 5.95
N GLY A 409 16.40 11.94 6.83
CA GLY A 409 17.17 11.55 8.01
C GLY A 409 16.67 12.20 9.29
N PHE A 410 17.56 12.33 10.26
CA PHE A 410 17.19 12.78 11.59
C PHE A 410 17.11 14.31 11.71
N VAL A 411 16.10 14.76 12.45
CA VAL A 411 15.91 16.16 12.86
C VAL A 411 16.44 16.35 14.27
N MET A 412 17.16 17.44 14.50
CA MET A 412 17.53 17.92 15.84
C MET A 412 16.74 19.19 16.16
N THR A 413 16.05 19.23 17.29
CA THR A 413 15.36 20.45 17.72
C THR A 413 16.35 21.41 18.40
N ALA A 414 16.37 22.67 17.94
CA ALA A 414 17.17 23.75 18.51
C ALA A 414 16.38 25.07 18.50
N TYR A 415 16.47 25.81 19.61
CA TYR A 415 15.70 27.04 19.82
C TYR A 415 16.55 28.31 19.67
N ASP A 416 17.87 28.17 19.66
CA ASP A 416 18.80 29.28 19.47
C ASP A 416 20.03 28.80 18.68
N PRO A 417 20.58 29.60 17.75
CA PRO A 417 21.81 29.27 17.02
C PRO A 417 22.99 28.83 17.91
N TYR A 418 23.07 29.34 19.15
CA TYR A 418 24.05 28.95 20.16
C TYR A 418 24.03 27.45 20.49
N MET A 419 22.88 26.78 20.32
CA MET A 419 22.75 25.33 20.55
C MET A 419 23.42 24.50 19.45
N ILE A 420 23.67 25.08 18.27
CA ILE A 420 24.27 24.40 17.11
C ILE A 420 25.77 24.69 17.08
N ASP A 421 26.16 25.97 17.08
CA ASP A 421 27.54 26.42 16.91
C ASP A 421 28.21 26.65 18.28
N SER A 422 28.94 25.65 18.78
CA SER A 422 29.55 25.70 20.10
C SER A 422 30.91 26.40 20.15
N THR A 423 31.23 27.30 19.21
CA THR A 423 32.40 28.20 19.39
C THR A 423 32.36 29.00 20.70
N GLN A 424 31.20 29.01 21.39
CA GLN A 424 30.93 29.64 22.68
C GLN A 424 30.60 28.68 23.86
N GLY A 425 30.77 27.35 23.72
CA GLY A 425 30.76 26.43 24.87
C GLY A 425 29.43 25.79 25.29
N TYR A 426 28.42 25.68 24.41
CA TYR A 426 27.25 24.85 24.69
C TYR A 426 27.65 23.37 24.75
N GLN A 427 27.32 22.68 25.84
CA GLN A 427 27.82 21.34 26.15
C GLN A 427 27.46 20.30 25.07
N TYR A 428 26.24 20.35 24.54
CA TYR A 428 25.67 19.34 23.65
C TYR A 428 25.58 19.79 22.17
N GLY A 429 26.16 20.95 21.83
CA GLY A 429 26.21 21.46 20.46
C GLY A 429 27.31 20.81 19.61
N ILE A 430 27.42 21.22 18.35
CA ILE A 430 28.44 20.71 17.42
C ILE A 430 29.82 21.19 17.88
N GLY A 431 30.70 20.25 18.26
CA GLY A 431 32.01 20.56 18.84
C GLY A 431 31.97 20.93 20.33
N GLY A 432 30.83 20.68 21.00
CA GLY A 432 30.64 20.92 22.43
C GLY A 432 31.48 20.02 23.31
N SER A 433 31.55 20.33 24.61
CA SER A 433 32.40 19.60 25.57
C SER A 433 31.97 18.14 25.83
N ALA A 434 30.75 17.76 25.46
CA ALA A 434 30.27 16.39 25.52
C ALA A 434 30.60 15.53 24.28
N ASP A 435 31.20 16.13 23.23
CA ASP A 435 31.50 15.46 21.96
C ASP A 435 30.27 14.74 21.38
N ASN A 436 29.20 15.51 21.18
CA ASN A 436 27.89 14.96 20.83
C ASN A 436 27.84 14.45 19.38
N HIS A 437 28.17 13.18 19.19
CA HIS A 437 28.12 12.49 17.90
C HIS A 437 26.71 12.23 17.34
N ALA A 438 25.64 12.57 18.07
CA ALA A 438 24.29 12.54 17.50
C ALA A 438 24.18 13.47 16.29
N TRP A 439 24.95 14.56 16.26
CA TRP A 439 25.01 15.49 15.13
C TRP A 439 25.57 14.87 13.85
N ASP A 440 26.33 13.77 13.92
CA ASP A 440 26.89 13.10 12.74
C ASP A 440 25.79 12.45 11.85
N VAL A 441 24.63 12.13 12.45
CA VAL A 441 23.48 11.51 11.79
C VAL A 441 22.33 12.48 11.50
N VAL A 442 22.49 13.75 11.87
CA VAL A 442 21.49 14.82 11.68
C VAL A 442 21.77 15.56 10.38
N THR A 443 20.71 15.90 9.67
CA THR A 443 20.75 16.67 8.41
C THR A 443 19.87 17.91 8.48
N ILE A 444 18.91 17.92 9.40
CA ILE A 444 17.88 18.95 9.54
C ILE A 444 17.85 19.42 11.00
N VAL A 445 17.76 20.72 11.20
CA VAL A 445 17.40 21.32 12.49
C VAL A 445 15.94 21.77 12.43
N SER A 446 15.20 21.70 13.52
CA SER A 446 13.89 22.36 13.60
C SER A 446 13.78 23.25 14.83
N GLY A 447 12.96 24.30 14.74
CA GLY A 447 12.71 25.21 15.85
C GLY A 447 11.40 25.93 15.69
N SER A 448 10.95 26.57 16.76
CA SER A 448 9.58 27.07 16.90
C SER A 448 9.53 28.57 17.23
N PRO A 449 9.89 29.45 16.28
CA PRO A 449 9.85 30.89 16.51
C PRO A 449 8.42 31.35 16.79
N HIS A 450 8.28 32.39 17.61
CA HIS A 450 6.98 32.90 18.07
C HIS A 450 6.36 33.87 17.05
N TRP A 451 5.03 33.81 16.88
CA TRP A 451 4.38 34.62 15.84
C TRP A 451 4.39 36.14 16.15
N ASP A 452 4.22 36.53 17.40
CA ASP A 452 4.27 37.92 17.87
C ASP A 452 5.64 38.57 17.68
N ASP A 453 6.72 37.81 17.90
CA ASP A 453 8.10 38.27 17.63
C ASP A 453 8.36 38.46 16.13
N LEU A 454 7.81 37.57 15.29
CA LEU A 454 7.96 37.63 13.83
C LEU A 454 7.06 38.68 13.17
N ASN A 455 5.93 39.04 13.79
CA ASN A 455 4.96 39.99 13.25
C ASN A 455 4.47 41.00 14.32
N PRO A 456 5.37 41.85 14.83
CA PRO A 456 5.10 42.70 15.99
C PRO A 456 4.04 43.79 15.75
N ALA A 457 3.83 44.20 14.50
CA ALA A 457 2.80 45.15 14.10
C ALA A 457 2.20 44.80 12.73
N GLU A 458 1.01 45.34 12.42
CA GLU A 458 0.32 45.06 11.16
C GLU A 458 1.20 45.45 9.95
N GLY A 459 1.54 44.47 9.11
CA GLY A 459 2.40 44.65 7.94
C GLY A 459 3.90 44.85 8.24
N GLU A 460 4.31 44.73 9.51
CA GLU A 460 5.72 44.78 9.92
C GLU A 460 6.20 43.39 10.33
N TYR A 461 7.28 42.92 9.70
CA TYR A 461 7.82 41.57 9.92
C TYR A 461 9.29 41.62 10.37
N ASN A 462 9.63 40.83 11.38
CA ASN A 462 10.98 40.68 11.89
C ASN A 462 11.50 39.27 11.59
N TRP A 463 12.40 39.18 10.63
CA TRP A 463 12.95 37.90 10.14
C TRP A 463 14.29 37.51 10.79
N GLU A 464 14.82 38.33 11.70
CA GLU A 464 16.18 38.19 12.21
C GLU A 464 16.43 36.84 12.89
N GLU A 465 15.46 36.35 13.68
CA GLU A 465 15.58 35.07 14.37
C GLU A 465 15.74 33.89 13.40
N ILE A 466 14.87 33.83 12.38
CA ILE A 466 14.92 32.79 11.34
C ILE A 466 16.21 32.93 10.52
N ASP A 467 16.56 34.14 10.10
CA ASP A 467 17.76 34.40 9.29
C ASP A 467 19.04 33.93 10.03
N ARG A 468 19.19 34.22 11.34
CA ARG A 468 20.33 33.74 12.14
C ARG A 468 20.37 32.22 12.25
N MET A 469 19.21 31.57 12.37
CA MET A 469 19.15 30.11 12.44
C MET A 469 19.53 29.46 11.11
N LEU A 470 19.05 30.00 9.99
CA LEU A 470 19.41 29.55 8.64
C LEU A 470 20.92 29.69 8.39
N GLU A 471 21.52 30.80 8.80
CA GLU A 471 22.97 31.03 8.70
C GLU A 471 23.77 30.01 9.52
N ALA A 472 23.32 29.70 10.74
CA ALA A 472 23.95 28.68 11.58
C ALA A 472 23.83 27.28 10.97
N CYS A 473 22.66 26.91 10.46
CA CYS A 473 22.46 25.63 9.79
C CYS A 473 23.34 25.50 8.54
N GLU A 474 23.34 26.52 7.66
CA GLU A 474 24.14 26.53 6.43
C GLU A 474 25.64 26.36 6.72
N LYS A 475 26.17 27.02 7.76
CA LYS A 475 27.57 26.90 8.19
C LYS A 475 27.98 25.45 8.47
N HIS A 476 27.04 24.63 8.95
CA HIS A 476 27.26 23.24 9.30
C HIS A 476 26.73 22.26 8.24
N GLY A 477 26.25 22.75 7.09
CA GLY A 477 25.70 21.92 6.01
C GLY A 477 24.35 21.30 6.35
N LEU A 478 23.59 21.91 7.26
CA LEU A 478 22.26 21.51 7.70
C LEU A 478 21.20 22.41 7.06
N THR A 479 19.96 21.93 7.01
CA THR A 479 18.76 22.72 6.66
C THR A 479 17.88 22.95 7.88
N TYR A 480 16.92 23.87 7.78
CA TYR A 480 16.05 24.28 8.89
C TYR A 480 14.56 24.09 8.61
N GLY A 481 13.86 23.38 9.50
CA GLY A 481 12.41 23.27 9.53
C GLY A 481 11.79 24.33 10.44
N ILE A 482 10.87 25.13 9.91
CA ILE A 482 10.27 26.28 10.60
C ILE A 482 8.89 25.88 11.15
N ARG A 483 8.74 25.92 12.48
CA ARG A 483 7.52 25.51 13.22
C ARG A 483 6.91 26.68 13.99
N ILE A 484 6.37 27.69 13.30
CA ILE A 484 5.86 28.92 13.93
C ILE A 484 4.82 28.60 15.01
N MET A 485 5.05 29.10 16.22
CA MET A 485 4.23 28.84 17.40
C MET A 485 3.22 29.98 17.59
N PRO A 486 1.89 29.73 17.47
CA PRO A 486 0.89 30.77 17.70
C PRO A 486 0.44 30.87 19.17
N TYR A 487 0.48 29.77 19.92
CA TYR A 487 -0.14 29.67 21.24
C TYR A 487 0.34 28.42 21.98
N SER A 488 0.47 28.50 23.31
CA SER A 488 0.70 27.34 24.17
C SER A 488 -0.08 27.46 25.48
N SER A 489 -1.08 26.60 25.69
CA SER A 489 -1.80 26.60 26.99
C SER A 489 -0.95 26.03 28.11
N TYR A 490 -0.04 25.09 27.81
CA TYR A 490 0.89 24.49 28.78
C TYR A 490 1.89 25.50 29.34
N LEU A 491 2.43 26.38 28.48
CA LEU A 491 3.27 27.50 28.93
C LEU A 491 2.43 28.66 29.49
N GLY A 492 1.12 28.68 29.22
CA GLY A 492 0.23 29.78 29.57
C GLY A 492 0.47 31.03 28.72
N GLU A 493 1.01 30.87 27.52
CA GLU A 493 1.49 31.93 26.65
C GLU A 493 0.69 32.01 25.35
N ASP A 494 0.37 33.25 24.93
CA ASP A 494 -0.35 33.57 23.71
C ASP A 494 0.55 34.41 22.82
N PHE A 495 1.11 33.77 21.80
CA PHE A 495 2.05 34.37 20.86
C PHE A 495 1.34 34.95 19.63
N VAL A 496 0.00 35.05 19.64
CA VAL A 496 -0.72 35.77 18.59
C VAL A 496 -0.43 37.26 18.75
N PRO A 497 0.07 37.96 17.71
CA PRO A 497 0.40 39.38 17.82
C PRO A 497 -0.74 40.23 18.41
N GLN A 498 -0.43 41.03 19.44
CA GLN A 498 -1.44 41.79 20.19
C GLN A 498 -2.29 42.72 19.30
N TRP A 499 -1.70 43.27 18.23
CA TRP A 499 -2.40 44.15 17.29
C TRP A 499 -3.60 43.46 16.60
N ILE A 500 -3.61 42.13 16.49
CA ILE A 500 -4.72 41.35 15.93
C ILE A 500 -5.95 41.44 16.84
N TYR A 501 -5.74 41.36 18.16
CA TYR A 501 -6.81 41.54 19.14
C TYR A 501 -7.28 43.00 19.22
N ASP A 502 -6.35 43.96 19.11
CA ASP A 502 -6.67 45.39 19.08
C ASP A 502 -7.52 45.75 17.84
N LYS A 503 -7.31 45.03 16.72
CA LYS A 503 -8.13 45.11 15.49
C LYS A 503 -9.49 44.41 15.62
N GLY A 504 -9.69 43.65 16.69
CA GLY A 504 -11.00 43.17 17.10
C GLY A 504 -11.17 41.66 17.14
N ALA A 505 -10.13 40.87 16.85
CA ALA A 505 -10.18 39.41 16.97
C ALA A 505 -10.60 38.98 18.38
N LYS A 506 -11.29 37.85 18.48
CA LYS A 506 -11.81 37.32 19.76
C LYS A 506 -10.98 36.18 20.30
N LYS A 507 -11.18 35.90 21.59
CA LYS A 507 -10.70 34.71 22.28
C LYS A 507 -11.87 33.85 22.73
N ASN A 508 -11.69 32.54 22.72
CA ASN A 508 -12.57 31.58 23.35
C ASN A 508 -12.12 31.31 24.79
N LYS A 509 -13.05 30.74 25.58
CA LYS A 509 -12.84 30.34 26.97
C LYS A 509 -13.45 28.95 27.15
N ALA A 510 -12.72 28.05 27.79
CA ALA A 510 -13.21 26.71 28.11
C ALA A 510 -12.69 26.28 29.49
N GLU A 511 -13.33 25.27 30.08
CA GLU A 511 -12.78 24.61 31.27
C GLU A 511 -11.51 23.84 30.90
N SER A 512 -10.50 23.91 31.77
CA SER A 512 -9.27 23.14 31.63
C SER A 512 -9.54 21.65 31.84
N ARG A 513 -9.03 20.82 30.93
CA ARG A 513 -9.11 19.36 31.02
C ARG A 513 -8.23 18.81 32.14
N ASP A 514 -7.04 19.39 32.31
CA ASP A 514 -6.05 18.90 33.26
C ASP A 514 -6.29 19.46 34.67
N ASN A 515 -6.87 20.66 34.76
CA ASN A 515 -7.21 21.33 36.02
C ASN A 515 -8.71 21.67 36.08
N PRO A 516 -9.59 20.71 36.41
CA PRO A 516 -11.03 20.96 36.52
C PRO A 516 -11.35 22.14 37.45
N GLY A 517 -12.21 23.06 36.98
CA GLY A 517 -12.53 24.31 37.66
C GLY A 517 -11.65 25.52 37.30
N GLU A 518 -10.57 25.34 36.54
CA GLU A 518 -9.78 26.43 35.94
C GLU A 518 -10.25 26.72 34.50
N GLU A 519 -10.00 27.93 34.01
CA GLU A 519 -10.34 28.36 32.65
C GLU A 519 -9.09 28.44 31.78
N VAL A 520 -9.14 27.84 30.58
CA VAL A 520 -8.17 28.06 29.50
C VAL A 520 -8.71 29.10 28.52
N VAL A 521 -7.89 30.09 28.18
CA VAL A 521 -8.23 31.18 27.27
C VAL A 521 -7.31 31.12 26.05
N PHE A 522 -7.90 31.03 24.86
CA PHE A 522 -7.15 30.80 23.62
C PHE A 522 -7.78 31.58 22.45
N PRO A 523 -7.03 31.82 21.35
CA PRO A 523 -7.56 32.53 20.18
C PRO A 523 -8.85 31.90 19.64
N LYS A 524 -9.77 32.73 19.16
CA LYS A 524 -10.91 32.23 18.38
C LYS A 524 -10.42 31.97 16.94
N TRP A 525 -10.06 30.73 16.67
CA TRP A 525 -9.40 30.29 15.43
C TRP A 525 -10.20 30.55 14.14
N ASP A 526 -11.52 30.66 14.22
CA ASP A 526 -12.43 30.96 13.11
C ASP A 526 -12.85 32.44 13.04
N ASP A 527 -12.23 33.32 13.84
CA ASP A 527 -12.48 34.76 13.78
C ASP A 527 -11.94 35.35 12.46
N PRO A 528 -12.74 36.13 11.70
CA PRO A 528 -12.30 36.67 10.41
C PRO A 528 -11.06 37.57 10.49
N VAL A 529 -10.86 38.29 11.60
CA VAL A 529 -9.67 39.15 11.80
C VAL A 529 -8.44 38.27 12.02
N TYR A 530 -8.57 37.21 12.82
CA TYR A 530 -7.52 36.21 13.04
C TYR A 530 -7.13 35.51 11.72
N LEU A 531 -8.12 34.97 11.01
CA LEU A 531 -7.90 34.24 9.75
C LEU A 531 -7.20 35.11 8.70
N GLN A 532 -7.61 36.37 8.56
CA GLN A 532 -6.96 37.27 7.62
C GLN A 532 -5.50 37.54 8.01
N ALA A 533 -5.22 37.75 9.30
CA ALA A 533 -3.85 37.95 9.78
C ALA A 533 -2.97 36.71 9.56
N CYS A 534 -3.48 35.50 9.80
CA CYS A 534 -2.77 34.25 9.47
C CYS A 534 -2.41 34.19 7.97
N LYS A 535 -3.36 34.48 7.09
CA LYS A 535 -3.15 34.44 5.64
C LYS A 535 -2.15 35.48 5.17
N ASP A 536 -2.21 36.70 5.72
CA ASP A 536 -1.28 37.77 5.37
C ASP A 536 0.13 37.45 5.85
N PHE A 537 0.26 36.89 7.06
CA PHE A 537 1.55 36.41 7.57
C PHE A 537 2.10 35.24 6.74
N ALA A 538 1.28 34.25 6.37
CA ALA A 538 1.70 33.13 5.53
C ALA A 538 2.24 33.59 4.17
N ARG A 539 1.61 34.59 3.54
CA ARG A 539 2.09 35.20 2.29
C ARG A 539 3.40 35.95 2.47
N ALA A 540 3.55 36.71 3.55
CA ALA A 540 4.79 37.43 3.84
C ALA A 540 5.96 36.47 4.12
N LEU A 541 5.69 35.38 4.84
CA LEU A 541 6.66 34.31 5.08
C LEU A 541 7.08 33.66 3.75
N ALA A 542 6.13 33.36 2.87
CA ALA A 542 6.40 32.79 1.55
C ALA A 542 7.20 33.74 0.64
N GLU A 543 6.86 35.03 0.63
CA GLU A 543 7.58 36.06 -0.14
C GLU A 543 9.07 36.09 0.24
N LYS A 544 9.37 35.85 1.52
CA LYS A 544 10.74 35.82 2.04
C LYS A 544 11.45 34.48 1.84
N TYR A 545 10.77 33.34 2.01
CA TYR A 545 11.41 32.03 2.17
C TYR A 545 10.98 30.93 1.18
N ASP A 546 9.97 31.10 0.32
CA ASP A 546 9.59 30.05 -0.65
C ASP A 546 10.73 29.81 -1.67
N GLY A 547 11.26 28.59 -1.66
CA GLY A 547 12.41 28.17 -2.47
C GLY A 547 13.78 28.60 -1.94
N ASP A 548 13.88 29.11 -0.70
CA ASP A 548 15.20 29.22 -0.03
C ASP A 548 15.69 27.80 0.32
N PRO A 549 16.79 27.32 -0.28
CA PRO A 549 17.27 25.95 -0.10
C PRO A 549 17.83 25.65 1.31
N ARG A 550 17.93 26.66 2.19
CA ARG A 550 18.26 26.46 3.61
C ARG A 550 17.03 26.05 4.41
N VAL A 551 15.83 26.28 3.89
CA VAL A 551 14.57 25.88 4.52
C VAL A 551 14.20 24.48 4.04
N GLU A 552 14.14 23.52 4.97
CA GLU A 552 13.73 22.16 4.66
C GLU A 552 12.21 22.05 4.49
N PHE A 553 11.47 22.61 5.46
CA PHE A 553 10.02 22.59 5.46
C PHE A 553 9.41 23.72 6.30
N ILE A 554 8.15 24.01 6.02
CA ILE A 554 7.29 24.86 6.85
C ILE A 554 6.17 24.02 7.46
N ASP A 555 6.07 24.02 8.78
CA ASP A 555 4.98 23.41 9.53
C ASP A 555 3.75 24.35 9.49
N VAL A 556 2.64 23.90 8.93
CA VAL A 556 1.40 24.70 8.77
C VAL A 556 0.65 24.76 10.10
N ARG A 557 0.96 25.77 10.91
CA ARG A 557 0.53 25.90 12.33
C ARG A 557 -0.51 27.00 12.64
N PRO A 558 -1.54 27.24 11.82
CA PRO A 558 -2.47 28.35 12.04
C PRO A 558 -3.50 28.10 13.15
N PHE A 559 -3.67 26.87 13.65
CA PHE A 559 -4.78 26.54 14.55
C PHE A 559 -4.37 25.66 15.73
N GLY A 560 -5.02 25.92 16.87
CA GLY A 560 -4.97 25.06 18.03
C GLY A 560 -3.72 25.26 18.89
N ASP A 561 -3.64 24.45 19.93
CA ASP A 561 -2.51 24.45 20.84
C ASP A 561 -1.23 24.01 20.15
N TYR A 562 -0.16 24.76 20.41
CA TYR A 562 1.12 24.69 19.68
C TYR A 562 1.00 24.89 18.15
N GLY A 563 -0.18 25.25 17.64
CA GLY A 563 -0.48 25.21 16.21
C GLY A 563 -0.70 23.79 15.64
N GLU A 564 -0.94 22.78 16.49
CA GLU A 564 -0.99 21.37 16.08
C GLU A 564 -2.40 20.85 15.74
N TRP A 565 -3.34 21.76 15.51
CA TRP A 565 -4.70 21.44 15.04
C TRP A 565 -5.57 20.67 16.06
N HIS A 566 -5.33 20.90 17.35
CA HIS A 566 -6.18 20.43 18.46
C HIS A 566 -6.20 21.46 19.59
N ASN A 567 -7.15 21.36 20.53
CA ASN A 567 -7.13 22.15 21.78
C ASN A 567 -7.17 21.19 22.99
N SER A 568 -6.21 20.26 23.08
CA SER A 568 -6.31 19.08 23.99
C SER A 568 -6.55 19.43 25.45
N PHE A 569 -6.14 20.62 25.89
CA PHE A 569 -6.28 21.08 27.27
C PHE A 569 -7.63 21.75 27.55
N ALA A 570 -8.49 21.91 26.54
CA ALA A 570 -9.86 22.40 26.68
C ALA A 570 -10.87 21.24 26.73
N VAL A 571 -11.86 21.34 27.62
CA VAL A 571 -13.01 20.43 27.62
C VAL A 571 -13.91 20.71 26.41
N GLY A 572 -14.17 19.68 25.60
CA GLY A 572 -14.95 19.79 24.35
C GLY A 572 -14.18 20.47 23.23
N ASP A 573 -12.89 20.14 23.09
CA ASP A 573 -11.94 20.75 22.17
C ASP A 573 -12.41 20.76 20.71
N GLU A 574 -13.12 19.72 20.30
CA GLU A 574 -13.68 19.57 18.95
C GLU A 574 -14.64 20.70 18.56
N LYS A 575 -15.29 21.34 19.54
CA LYS A 575 -16.24 22.44 19.31
C LYS A 575 -15.57 23.77 18.97
N PHE A 576 -14.28 23.88 19.28
CA PHE A 576 -13.54 25.13 19.13
C PHE A 576 -12.64 25.14 17.91
N MET A 577 -12.45 24.01 17.24
CA MET A 577 -11.72 23.95 15.97
C MET A 577 -12.54 24.56 14.83
N PRO A 578 -11.91 25.25 13.86
CA PRO A 578 -12.61 25.77 12.70
C PRO A 578 -13.35 24.68 11.92
N SER A 579 -14.39 25.06 11.18
CA SER A 579 -15.08 24.14 10.27
C SER A 579 -14.14 23.59 9.20
N LEU A 580 -14.48 22.43 8.63
CA LEU A 580 -13.68 21.83 7.55
C LEU A 580 -13.47 22.78 6.36
N GLU A 581 -14.46 23.62 6.03
CA GLU A 581 -14.35 24.61 4.96
C GLU A 581 -13.26 25.65 5.26
N ILE A 582 -13.23 26.18 6.49
CA ILE A 582 -12.20 27.14 6.93
C ILE A 582 -10.81 26.48 6.98
N GLN A 583 -10.76 25.22 7.43
CA GLN A 583 -9.53 24.44 7.46
C GLN A 583 -8.95 24.27 6.05
N LYS A 584 -9.77 23.90 5.05
CA LYS A 584 -9.35 23.77 3.64
C LYS A 584 -8.91 25.10 3.06
N ASP A 585 -9.67 26.17 3.27
CA ASP A 585 -9.35 27.53 2.81
C ASP A 585 -8.01 28.05 3.37
N MET A 586 -7.65 27.67 4.60
CA MET A 586 -6.32 27.98 5.14
C MET A 586 -5.22 27.17 4.45
N LEU A 587 -5.41 25.87 4.24
CA LEU A 587 -4.43 25.04 3.51
C LEU A 587 -4.24 25.53 2.07
N ASP A 588 -5.31 25.93 1.39
CA ASP A 588 -5.24 26.51 0.05
C ASP A 588 -4.38 27.78 0.06
N CYS A 589 -4.54 28.65 1.05
CA CYS A 589 -3.71 29.85 1.17
C CYS A 589 -2.21 29.52 1.31
N TYR A 590 -1.85 28.50 2.08
CA TYR A 590 -0.46 28.06 2.19
C TYR A 590 0.04 27.43 0.89
N ALA A 591 -0.73 26.53 0.27
CA ALA A 591 -0.35 25.87 -0.98
C ALA A 591 -0.22 26.83 -2.16
N GLU A 592 -1.04 27.89 -2.20
CA GLU A 592 -0.92 28.97 -3.18
C GLU A 592 0.31 29.86 -2.95
N ALA A 593 0.68 30.09 -1.67
CA ALA A 593 1.81 30.94 -1.31
C ALA A 593 3.17 30.23 -1.47
N PHE A 594 3.25 28.94 -1.13
CA PHE A 594 4.48 28.13 -1.18
C PHE A 594 4.43 27.15 -2.34
N SER A 595 5.19 27.42 -3.39
CA SER A 595 5.23 26.61 -4.61
C SER A 595 6.47 25.72 -4.73
N LYS A 596 7.49 25.96 -3.90
CA LYS A 596 8.80 25.30 -3.98
C LYS A 596 9.22 24.65 -2.67
N THR A 597 8.93 25.28 -1.53
CA THR A 597 9.26 24.75 -0.21
C THR A 597 8.24 23.71 0.25
N MET A 598 8.70 22.63 0.87
CA MET A 598 7.83 21.59 1.41
C MET A 598 6.94 22.14 2.53
N LEU A 599 5.64 21.93 2.41
CA LEU A 599 4.66 22.21 3.46
C LEU A 599 4.30 20.93 4.21
N VAL A 600 4.20 21.03 5.53
CA VAL A 600 3.91 19.91 6.43
C VAL A 600 2.71 20.26 7.30
N ILE A 601 1.66 19.42 7.29
CA ILE A 601 0.51 19.58 8.18
C ILE A 601 0.73 18.82 9.52
N PRO A 602 0.53 19.46 10.69
CA PRO A 602 0.79 18.86 12.01
C PRO A 602 -0.17 17.74 12.47
N SER A 603 0.18 17.13 13.62
CA SER A 603 -0.32 15.85 14.16
C SER A 603 -1.84 15.65 14.13
N ASN A 604 -2.63 16.62 14.56
CA ASN A 604 -4.07 16.39 14.78
C ASN A 604 -4.97 16.75 13.60
N ALA A 605 -4.43 17.23 12.48
CA ALA A 605 -5.18 17.35 11.23
C ALA A 605 -5.39 15.96 10.61
N ARG A 606 -6.51 15.31 10.95
CA ARG A 606 -6.82 13.90 10.59
C ARG A 606 -8.09 13.80 9.74
N GLY A 607 -8.29 12.65 9.09
CA GLY A 607 -9.49 12.38 8.31
C GLY A 607 -9.54 13.18 7.00
N GLU A 608 -10.69 13.77 6.68
CA GLU A 608 -10.90 14.46 5.40
C GLU A 608 -9.90 15.60 5.15
N ILE A 609 -9.53 16.38 6.18
CA ILE A 609 -8.56 17.48 6.01
C ILE A 609 -7.16 16.96 5.68
N TYR A 610 -6.76 15.83 6.25
CA TYR A 610 -5.48 15.17 5.93
C TYR A 610 -5.46 14.71 4.47
N ARG A 611 -6.52 14.02 4.02
CA ARG A 611 -6.63 13.59 2.61
C ARG A 611 -6.64 14.78 1.66
N TYR A 612 -7.29 15.87 2.06
CA TYR A 612 -7.28 17.12 1.29
C TYR A 612 -5.88 17.71 1.19
N ALA A 613 -5.14 17.81 2.31
CA ALA A 613 -3.75 18.29 2.33
C ALA A 613 -2.87 17.51 1.35
N LEU A 614 -2.94 16.17 1.37
CA LEU A 614 -2.22 15.31 0.42
C LEU A 614 -2.64 15.57 -1.04
N SER A 615 -3.93 15.84 -1.29
CA SER A 615 -4.42 16.10 -2.66
C SER A 615 -3.89 17.40 -3.26
N ILE A 616 -3.43 18.34 -2.44
CA ILE A 616 -2.90 19.65 -2.87
C ILE A 616 -1.39 19.81 -2.63
N GLY A 617 -0.67 18.73 -2.31
CA GLY A 617 0.80 18.77 -2.21
C GLY A 617 1.37 19.02 -0.81
N ILE A 618 0.55 19.02 0.24
CA ILE A 618 1.00 19.24 1.63
C ILE A 618 1.20 17.89 2.31
N THR A 619 2.42 17.62 2.78
CA THR A 619 2.77 16.36 3.45
C THR A 619 2.35 16.35 4.93
N LYS A 620 2.52 15.23 5.63
CA LYS A 620 2.11 15.04 7.04
C LYS A 620 3.30 14.88 7.99
N ARG A 621 3.17 15.51 9.16
CA ARG A 621 3.91 15.17 10.37
C ARG A 621 2.98 14.70 11.46
N ASP A 622 3.33 13.60 12.13
CA ASP A 622 2.71 13.19 13.39
C ASP A 622 3.69 13.25 14.55
N ASP A 623 3.16 13.66 15.69
CA ASP A 623 3.76 13.53 17.01
C ASP A 623 3.08 12.38 17.78
N GLY A 624 3.70 11.93 18.85
CA GLY A 624 3.20 10.87 19.71
C GLY A 624 3.70 9.49 19.32
N LEU A 625 4.65 9.41 18.39
CA LEU A 625 5.18 8.13 17.92
C LEU A 625 5.98 7.42 19.02
N ILE A 626 6.26 6.13 18.79
CA ILE A 626 6.81 5.18 19.75
C ILE A 626 5.82 4.82 20.88
N SER A 627 5.35 5.80 21.66
CA SER A 627 4.54 5.49 22.85
C SER A 627 3.05 5.30 22.60
N LEU A 628 2.48 5.91 21.56
CA LEU A 628 1.12 5.55 21.12
C LEU A 628 1.16 4.26 20.30
N PRO A 629 0.43 3.21 20.69
CA PRO A 629 0.36 1.98 19.92
C PRO A 629 -0.27 2.26 18.55
N ASN A 630 0.36 1.72 17.50
CA ASN A 630 -0.09 1.76 16.11
C ASN A 630 -0.26 3.18 15.50
N ALA A 631 0.27 4.24 16.13
CA ALA A 631 0.14 5.61 15.61
C ALA A 631 0.85 5.81 14.26
N GLU A 632 1.96 5.11 14.04
CA GLU A 632 2.75 5.13 12.81
C GLU A 632 1.94 4.76 11.56
N TRP A 633 0.90 3.94 11.69
CA TRP A 633 0.04 3.57 10.56
C TRP A 633 -0.73 4.74 9.96
N SER A 634 -0.99 5.79 10.74
CA SER A 634 -1.70 6.98 10.25
C SER A 634 -0.88 7.83 9.26
N LEU A 635 0.44 7.60 9.20
CA LEU A 635 1.34 8.27 8.27
C LEU A 635 1.49 7.56 6.92
N LEU A 636 1.15 6.26 6.84
CA LEU A 636 1.31 5.47 5.61
C LEU A 636 0.56 6.04 4.37
N PRO A 637 -0.62 6.67 4.48
CA PRO A 637 -1.26 7.35 3.35
C PRO A 637 -0.38 8.44 2.69
N THR A 638 0.48 9.10 3.46
CA THR A 638 1.42 10.11 2.94
C THR A 638 2.45 9.48 2.00
N TYR A 639 3.05 8.35 2.40
CA TYR A 639 3.96 7.60 1.53
C TYR A 639 3.26 7.11 0.25
N ARG A 640 2.00 6.64 0.36
CA ARG A 640 1.21 6.23 -0.81
C ARG A 640 0.88 7.37 -1.76
N ALA A 641 0.76 8.60 -1.24
CA ALA A 641 0.67 9.82 -2.04
C ALA A 641 2.00 10.24 -2.68
N ASN A 642 3.07 9.45 -2.52
CA ASN A 642 4.41 9.74 -3.01
C ASN A 642 4.96 11.06 -2.45
N MET A 643 4.78 11.26 -1.14
CA MET A 643 5.26 12.41 -0.38
C MET A 643 6.14 11.98 0.80
N PRO A 644 7.09 12.82 1.24
CA PRO A 644 7.98 12.53 2.35
C PRO A 644 7.23 12.48 3.68
N VAL A 645 7.42 11.40 4.43
CA VAL A 645 6.77 11.21 5.74
C VAL A 645 7.65 11.77 6.86
N VAL A 646 7.05 12.57 7.74
CA VAL A 646 7.72 13.22 8.87
C VAL A 646 7.15 12.70 10.20
N GLY A 647 8.01 12.43 11.18
CA GLY A 647 7.59 11.92 12.48
C GLY A 647 8.39 12.47 13.66
N GLU A 648 7.76 12.50 14.83
CA GLU A 648 8.36 12.94 16.09
C GLU A 648 7.99 12.00 17.26
N ASN A 649 8.92 11.86 18.21
CA ASN A 649 8.73 11.07 19.42
C ASN A 649 7.72 11.74 20.35
N TYR A 650 6.85 10.96 21.02
CA TYR A 650 5.93 11.50 22.02
C TYR A 650 6.65 12.32 23.11
N TRP A 651 7.75 11.79 23.64
CA TRP A 651 8.47 12.35 24.78
C TRP A 651 9.97 12.11 24.66
N PRO A 652 10.80 12.68 25.57
CA PRO A 652 12.21 12.36 25.62
C PRO A 652 12.50 10.86 25.69
N TYR A 653 13.54 10.38 25.00
CA TYR A 653 13.96 8.97 24.97
C TYR A 653 13.99 8.32 26.36
N SER A 654 14.63 8.99 27.33
CA SER A 654 14.76 8.49 28.70
C SER A 654 13.41 8.27 29.38
N TRP A 655 12.41 9.11 29.09
CA TRP A 655 11.08 8.99 29.67
C TRP A 655 10.29 7.84 29.04
N MET A 656 10.32 7.73 27.71
CA MET A 656 9.70 6.63 26.98
C MET A 656 10.32 5.27 27.33
N ARG A 657 11.62 5.24 27.66
CA ARG A 657 12.35 4.03 28.09
C ARG A 657 12.04 3.63 29.53
N ASP A 658 12.09 4.58 30.47
CA ASP A 658 12.15 4.27 31.91
C ASP A 658 10.82 4.46 32.65
N THR A 659 9.98 5.39 32.18
CA THR A 659 8.78 5.83 32.92
C THR A 659 7.50 5.28 32.32
N VAL A 660 7.42 5.19 30.99
CA VAL A 660 6.27 4.57 30.32
C VAL A 660 6.25 3.09 30.65
N ARG A 661 5.23 2.66 31.40
CA ARG A 661 4.88 1.25 31.59
C ARG A 661 3.57 1.02 30.88
N GLU A 662 3.37 -0.16 30.29
CA GLU A 662 2.04 -0.61 29.85
C GLU A 662 1.08 -0.46 31.05
N ASN A 663 0.26 0.59 31.06
CA ASN A 663 -0.52 1.04 32.22
C ASN A 663 -1.94 1.47 31.81
N GLU A 664 -2.66 2.07 32.76
CA GLU A 664 -4.05 2.57 32.67
C GLU A 664 -4.33 3.47 31.45
N TYR A 665 -3.30 4.02 30.79
CA TYR A 665 -3.40 4.87 29.60
C TYR A 665 -3.14 4.14 28.27
N SER A 666 -2.93 2.82 28.27
CA SER A 666 -2.71 1.99 27.07
C SER A 666 -1.49 2.41 26.21
N LEU A 667 -0.43 2.92 26.85
CA LEU A 667 0.82 3.34 26.19
C LEU A 667 1.85 2.21 26.13
N VAL A 668 2.79 2.32 25.19
CA VAL A 668 3.88 1.36 24.96
C VAL A 668 5.23 2.01 25.29
N ASN A 669 6.14 1.24 25.89
CA ASN A 669 7.48 1.71 26.18
C ASN A 669 8.39 1.72 24.95
N TRP A 670 9.44 2.53 25.00
CA TRP A 670 10.48 2.52 23.99
C TRP A 670 11.25 1.18 24.03
N THR A 671 11.49 0.59 22.86
CA THR A 671 12.42 -0.52 22.65
C THR A 671 13.10 -0.36 21.29
N PRO A 672 14.27 -1.00 21.03
CA PRO A 672 14.89 -0.97 19.71
C PRO A 672 13.97 -1.51 18.61
N LYS A 673 13.09 -2.47 18.94
CA LYS A 673 12.09 -3.00 18.00
C LYS A 673 11.04 -1.94 17.69
N ARG A 674 10.49 -1.26 18.71
CA ARG A 674 9.47 -0.22 18.53
C ARG A 674 9.97 0.96 17.71
N PHE A 675 11.22 1.36 17.93
CA PHE A 675 11.86 2.42 17.16
C PHE A 675 11.99 2.05 15.67
N ARG A 676 12.39 0.81 15.35
CA ARG A 676 12.39 0.30 13.96
C ARG A 676 11.00 0.31 13.36
N GLU A 677 10.01 -0.27 14.04
CA GLU A 677 8.62 -0.32 13.54
C GLU A 677 8.07 1.08 13.25
N THR A 678 8.37 2.06 14.10
CA THR A 678 7.96 3.46 13.93
C THR A 678 8.50 4.10 12.65
N ILE A 679 9.68 3.67 12.20
CA ILE A 679 10.34 4.17 10.99
C ILE A 679 9.95 3.35 9.76
N GLU A 680 9.95 2.02 9.90
CA GLU A 680 9.74 1.06 8.80
C GLU A 680 8.30 1.01 8.32
N ILE A 681 7.31 0.97 9.22
CA ILE A 681 5.89 0.84 8.84
C ILE A 681 5.42 1.98 7.94
N PRO A 682 5.63 3.26 8.26
CA PRO A 682 5.14 4.35 7.43
C PRO A 682 6.10 4.75 6.30
N HIS A 683 7.20 4.02 6.09
CA HIS A 683 8.25 4.40 5.15
C HIS A 683 8.81 5.81 5.43
N MET A 684 9.22 6.02 6.69
CA MET A 684 9.60 7.33 7.21
C MET A 684 10.74 7.97 6.40
N SER A 685 10.61 9.26 6.08
CA SER A 685 11.64 10.03 5.36
C SER A 685 12.46 10.91 6.29
N ILE A 686 11.79 11.55 7.25
CA ILE A 686 12.36 12.48 8.21
C ILE A 686 11.84 12.13 9.61
N PHE A 687 12.72 12.03 10.61
CA PHE A 687 12.32 11.68 11.97
C PHE A 687 13.04 12.53 13.01
N ALA A 688 12.35 13.12 13.96
CA ALA A 688 12.98 13.83 15.07
C ALA A 688 13.72 12.83 15.97
N LEU A 689 15.05 12.97 16.07
CA LEU A 689 15.87 12.03 16.84
C LEU A 689 15.45 12.05 18.31
N ASP A 690 15.30 13.25 18.87
CA ASP A 690 14.70 13.49 20.19
C ASP A 690 14.27 14.96 20.34
N GLN A 691 13.69 15.30 21.50
CA GLN A 691 13.11 16.59 21.84
C GLN A 691 14.10 17.77 21.82
N ASP A 692 15.39 17.50 22.06
CA ASP A 692 16.48 18.46 21.99
C ASP A 692 17.86 17.78 21.82
N SER A 693 18.91 18.59 21.75
CA SER A 693 20.30 18.12 21.63
C SER A 693 20.85 17.36 22.84
N HIS A 694 20.34 17.60 24.05
CA HIS A 694 20.74 16.85 25.24
C HIS A 694 20.12 15.45 25.24
N CYS A 695 18.83 15.36 24.94
CA CYS A 695 18.10 14.10 24.89
C CYS A 695 18.60 13.23 23.73
N SER A 696 18.85 13.85 22.56
CA SER A 696 19.44 13.17 21.41
C SER A 696 20.85 12.64 21.68
N TYR A 697 21.65 13.37 22.47
CA TYR A 697 22.96 12.91 22.91
C TYR A 697 22.85 11.62 23.74
N GLU A 698 21.99 11.59 24.76
CA GLU A 698 21.82 10.38 25.58
C GLU A 698 21.23 9.23 24.76
N PHE A 699 20.29 9.51 23.85
CA PHE A 699 19.73 8.49 22.97
C PHE A 699 20.80 7.89 22.04
N TYR A 700 21.57 8.72 21.34
CA TYR A 700 22.63 8.25 20.44
C TYR A 700 23.74 7.51 21.17
N LYS A 701 24.15 8.01 22.33
CA LYS A 701 25.17 7.38 23.18
C LYS A 701 24.79 5.97 23.62
N GLU A 702 23.51 5.72 23.90
CA GLU A 702 23.03 4.42 24.34
C GLU A 702 22.58 3.49 23.22
N GLN A 703 22.15 4.03 22.08
CA GLN A 703 21.47 3.30 21.00
C GLN A 703 22.11 3.53 19.63
N LYS A 704 23.43 3.76 19.62
CA LYS A 704 24.20 4.11 18.42
C LYS A 704 23.94 3.15 17.26
N GLU A 705 24.01 1.84 17.49
CA GLU A 705 23.91 0.85 16.42
C GLU A 705 22.56 0.91 15.72
N VAL A 706 21.46 1.04 16.47
CA VAL A 706 20.12 1.12 15.87
C VAL A 706 19.86 2.47 15.22
N ILE A 707 20.44 3.57 15.75
CA ILE A 707 20.32 4.89 15.12
C ILE A 707 21.11 4.94 13.81
N ASP A 708 22.33 4.41 13.78
CA ASP A 708 23.12 4.28 12.55
C ASP A 708 22.39 3.44 11.49
N GLU A 709 21.80 2.31 11.91
CA GLU A 709 20.98 1.45 11.06
C GLU A 709 19.80 2.22 10.46
N MET A 710 19.04 2.92 11.31
CA MET A 710 17.85 3.68 10.88
C MET A 710 18.20 4.92 10.06
N CYS A 711 19.36 5.54 10.25
CA CYS A 711 19.86 6.63 9.42
C CYS A 711 19.89 6.23 7.93
N ASN A 712 20.30 5.00 7.64
CA ASN A 712 20.34 4.47 6.26
C ASN A 712 18.96 4.06 5.75
N LYS A 713 17.97 3.87 6.63
CA LYS A 713 16.60 3.49 6.27
C LYS A 713 15.70 4.68 5.99
N LEU A 714 15.87 5.78 6.72
CA LEU A 714 15.06 6.99 6.53
C LEU A 714 15.18 7.52 5.09
N GLY A 715 14.08 7.70 4.38
CA GLY A 715 14.10 8.25 3.02
C GLY A 715 14.87 7.35 2.04
N TYR A 716 15.71 7.95 1.20
CA TYR A 716 16.52 7.22 0.22
C TYR A 716 17.91 6.82 0.77
N ASN A 717 18.48 5.75 0.21
CA ASN A 717 19.90 5.40 0.42
C ASN A 717 20.42 4.63 -0.79
N PHE A 718 21.37 5.20 -1.54
CA PHE A 718 21.85 4.60 -2.78
C PHE A 718 23.13 3.80 -2.58
N THR A 719 23.07 2.52 -2.92
CA THR A 719 24.21 1.60 -2.89
C THR A 719 24.49 1.14 -4.32
N VAL A 720 25.71 1.34 -4.81
CA VAL A 720 26.14 0.67 -6.05
C VAL A 720 26.35 -0.80 -5.72
N THR A 721 25.63 -1.69 -6.40
CA THR A 721 25.68 -3.15 -6.18
C THR A 721 26.56 -3.85 -7.21
N SER A 722 26.67 -3.29 -8.42
CA SER A 722 27.58 -3.78 -9.47
C SER A 722 28.13 -2.62 -10.29
N ALA A 723 29.41 -2.68 -10.64
CA ALA A 723 30.01 -1.77 -11.61
C ALA A 723 31.04 -2.52 -12.44
N ALA A 724 30.96 -2.36 -13.77
CA ALA A 724 31.90 -2.97 -14.70
C ALA A 724 32.14 -2.06 -15.89
N ARG A 725 33.36 -2.07 -16.43
CA ARG A 725 33.73 -1.30 -17.61
C ARG A 725 34.30 -2.20 -18.70
N TYR A 726 33.84 -1.95 -19.92
CA TYR A 726 34.42 -2.48 -21.14
C TYR A 726 34.83 -1.30 -22.02
N ASP A 727 36.12 -1.16 -22.32
CA ASP A 727 36.67 -0.05 -23.09
C ASP A 727 36.20 1.34 -22.57
N ASN A 728 35.48 2.10 -23.37
CA ASN A 728 34.94 3.42 -23.06
C ASN A 728 33.50 3.39 -22.49
N LYS A 729 32.98 2.20 -22.17
CA LYS A 729 31.61 2.00 -21.66
C LYS A 729 31.63 1.51 -20.22
N LEU A 730 30.93 2.22 -19.33
CA LEU A 730 30.78 1.90 -17.92
C LEU A 730 29.33 1.53 -17.63
N ARG A 731 29.10 0.32 -17.11
CA ARG A 731 27.81 -0.16 -16.63
C ARG A 731 27.80 -0.12 -15.09
N VAL A 732 26.77 0.48 -14.51
CA VAL A 732 26.60 0.62 -13.07
C VAL A 732 25.19 0.20 -12.68
N THR A 733 25.06 -0.69 -11.71
CA THR A 733 23.80 -1.07 -11.08
C THR A 733 23.74 -0.48 -9.69
N ILE A 734 22.66 0.25 -9.41
CA ILE A 734 22.43 0.98 -8.15
C ILE A 734 21.14 0.46 -7.56
N LYS A 735 21.11 0.26 -6.24
CA LYS A 735 19.92 -0.09 -5.47
C LYS A 735 19.58 1.03 -4.50
N ASN A 736 18.29 1.38 -4.38
CA ASN A 736 17.80 2.18 -3.26
C ASN A 736 17.50 1.24 -2.08
N THR A 737 18.31 1.31 -1.02
CA THR A 737 18.19 0.49 0.19
C THR A 737 17.45 1.19 1.34
N GLY A 738 17.08 2.46 1.13
CA GLY A 738 16.20 3.23 2.01
C GLY A 738 14.72 2.83 1.88
N LEU A 739 13.87 3.43 2.71
CA LEU A 739 12.44 3.15 2.80
C LEU A 739 11.58 4.03 1.89
N ALA A 740 12.12 5.09 1.29
CA ALA A 740 11.39 5.95 0.37
C ALA A 740 12.28 6.38 -0.82
N PRO A 741 11.68 6.88 -1.93
CA PRO A 741 12.46 7.54 -2.98
C PRO A 741 13.04 8.88 -2.50
N ALA A 742 13.95 9.44 -3.28
CA ALA A 742 14.27 10.87 -3.17
C ALA A 742 13.10 11.70 -3.71
N PHE A 743 12.62 12.68 -2.94
CA PHE A 743 11.49 13.55 -3.33
C PHE A 743 11.92 14.82 -4.10
N PHE A 744 13.16 14.81 -4.59
CA PHE A 744 13.77 15.83 -5.45
C PHE A 744 14.51 15.15 -6.61
N SER A 745 14.88 15.92 -7.62
CA SER A 745 15.52 15.40 -8.83
C SER A 745 17.03 15.23 -8.66
N ILE A 746 17.59 14.14 -9.19
CA ILE A 746 19.01 13.81 -9.03
C ILE A 746 19.72 13.73 -10.38
N ASP A 747 20.89 14.36 -10.48
CA ASP A 747 21.81 14.19 -11.60
C ASP A 747 22.87 13.17 -11.24
N LEU A 748 22.78 11.98 -11.84
CA LEU A 748 23.78 10.92 -11.73
C LEU A 748 24.85 11.10 -12.82
N CYS A 749 26.11 11.19 -12.40
CA CYS A 749 27.26 11.40 -13.26
C CYS A 749 28.31 10.31 -13.05
N ALA A 750 28.99 9.93 -14.14
CA ALA A 750 30.30 9.30 -14.09
C ALA A 750 31.36 10.33 -14.48
N GLU A 751 32.48 10.36 -13.76
CA GLU A 751 33.52 11.38 -13.87
C GLU A 751 34.90 10.74 -13.93
N ILE A 752 35.77 11.23 -14.80
CA ILE A 752 37.21 10.95 -14.76
C ILE A 752 37.83 11.96 -13.80
N THR A 753 38.51 11.48 -12.76
CA THR A 753 39.08 12.30 -11.70
C THR A 753 40.59 12.07 -11.56
N ASP A 754 41.24 12.93 -10.77
CA ASP A 754 42.53 12.56 -10.18
C ASP A 754 42.35 11.57 -9.01
N THR A 755 43.44 11.17 -8.37
CA THR A 755 43.42 10.22 -7.24
C THR A 755 42.72 10.75 -5.98
N ASN A 756 42.52 12.06 -5.89
CA ASN A 756 41.87 12.74 -4.77
C ASN A 756 40.39 13.05 -5.05
N GLY A 757 39.84 12.59 -6.18
CA GLY A 757 38.44 12.81 -6.55
C GLY A 757 38.18 14.10 -7.34
N LYS A 758 39.21 14.92 -7.60
CA LYS A 758 39.00 16.17 -8.36
C LYS A 758 38.61 15.86 -9.79
N LYS A 759 37.43 16.33 -10.20
CA LYS A 759 36.91 16.17 -11.57
C LYS A 759 37.87 16.74 -12.61
N MET A 760 38.24 15.91 -13.57
CA MET A 760 39.02 16.29 -14.76
C MET A 760 38.13 16.34 -16.01
N LYS A 761 37.27 15.34 -16.19
CA LYS A 761 36.35 15.21 -17.34
C LYS A 761 35.07 14.47 -16.95
N SER A 762 33.97 14.67 -17.66
CA SER A 762 32.80 13.79 -17.54
C SER A 762 33.04 12.49 -18.32
N PHE A 763 32.65 11.36 -17.73
CA PHE A 763 32.59 10.06 -18.40
C PHE A 763 31.17 9.90 -18.96
N GLY A 764 30.96 10.41 -20.16
CA GLY A 764 29.65 10.39 -20.82
C GLY A 764 28.67 11.45 -20.32
N LYS A 765 27.39 11.23 -20.62
CA LYS A 765 26.30 12.17 -20.31
C LYS A 765 25.79 11.96 -18.88
N THR A 766 25.41 13.05 -18.23
CA THR A 766 24.63 13.03 -17.00
C THR A 766 23.29 12.34 -17.24
N VAL A 767 22.88 11.51 -16.29
CA VAL A 767 21.57 10.85 -16.27
C VAL A 767 20.71 11.54 -15.22
N ARG A 768 19.56 12.06 -15.65
CA ARG A 768 18.55 12.63 -14.76
C ARG A 768 17.67 11.51 -14.19
N ILE A 769 17.61 11.43 -12.87
CA ILE A 769 16.65 10.63 -12.11
C ILE A 769 15.58 11.59 -11.61
N GLU A 770 14.35 11.43 -12.11
CA GLU A 770 13.22 12.27 -11.74
C GLU A 770 12.79 12.04 -10.29
N LYS A 771 12.34 13.09 -9.61
CA LYS A 771 11.84 13.01 -8.22
C LYS A 771 10.78 11.91 -8.06
N GLY A 772 10.89 11.12 -6.99
CA GLY A 772 9.96 10.03 -6.67
C GLY A 772 10.08 8.78 -7.58
N SER A 773 10.94 8.79 -8.60
CA SER A 773 10.96 7.72 -9.61
C SER A 773 11.82 6.50 -9.26
N PHE A 774 12.75 6.62 -8.31
CA PHE A 774 13.64 5.55 -7.87
C PHE A 774 13.23 5.09 -6.47
N ARG A 775 12.20 4.23 -6.42
CA ARG A 775 11.51 3.83 -5.19
C ARG A 775 12.38 2.96 -4.29
N ASP A 776 11.96 2.81 -3.05
CA ASP A 776 12.54 1.87 -2.11
C ASP A 776 12.56 0.44 -2.69
N GLY A 777 13.68 -0.26 -2.51
CA GLY A 777 13.88 -1.61 -3.04
C GLY A 777 14.23 -1.69 -4.53
N ASP A 778 13.95 -0.65 -5.33
CA ASP A 778 14.30 -0.59 -6.75
C ASP A 778 15.81 -0.82 -6.96
N GLU A 779 16.14 -1.55 -8.02
CA GLU A 779 17.51 -1.72 -8.51
C GLU A 779 17.54 -1.37 -10.01
N LYS A 780 18.35 -0.40 -10.39
CA LYS A 780 18.41 0.15 -11.75
C LYS A 780 19.83 0.11 -12.30
N THR A 781 19.96 -0.21 -13.58
CA THR A 781 21.24 -0.26 -14.29
C THR A 781 21.36 0.90 -15.27
N TYR A 782 22.50 1.60 -15.21
CA TYR A 782 22.85 2.75 -16.02
C TYR A 782 24.09 2.45 -16.87
N LEU A 783 24.10 2.98 -18.10
CA LEU A 783 25.24 2.88 -19.02
C LEU A 783 25.77 4.28 -19.33
N PHE A 784 27.06 4.47 -19.12
CA PHE A 784 27.79 5.67 -19.50
C PHE A 784 28.77 5.33 -20.64
N GLU A 785 28.84 6.20 -21.65
CA GLU A 785 29.76 6.05 -22.77
C GLU A 785 30.64 7.30 -22.90
N TYR A 786 31.96 7.12 -22.87
CA TYR A 786 32.93 8.19 -23.01
C TYR A 786 33.38 8.36 -24.47
N ASP A 787 33.24 9.56 -25.03
CA ASP A 787 33.61 9.87 -26.41
C ASP A 787 35.11 10.20 -26.55
N GLY A 788 35.97 9.24 -26.17
CA GLY A 788 37.42 9.38 -26.26
C GLY A 788 38.17 8.12 -25.80
N SER A 789 39.50 8.15 -25.92
CA SER A 789 40.36 7.09 -25.38
C SER A 789 40.60 7.27 -23.89
N LEU A 790 40.41 6.22 -23.09
CA LEU A 790 40.71 6.21 -21.67
C LEU A 790 42.16 5.76 -21.42
N ASP A 791 42.89 6.48 -20.57
CA ASP A 791 44.15 5.96 -20.02
C ASP A 791 43.83 4.78 -19.08
N LYS A 792 44.65 3.73 -19.10
CA LYS A 792 44.49 2.59 -18.17
C LYS A 792 44.59 3.02 -16.69
N SER A 793 45.28 4.13 -16.41
CA SER A 793 45.43 4.73 -15.08
C SER A 793 44.32 5.72 -14.70
N ALA A 794 43.34 5.96 -15.59
CA ALA A 794 42.26 6.90 -15.31
C ALA A 794 41.42 6.43 -14.11
N VAL A 795 41.29 7.29 -13.10
CA VAL A 795 40.39 7.08 -11.97
C VAL A 795 38.99 7.51 -12.40
N ILE A 796 38.02 6.63 -12.20
CA ILE A 796 36.61 6.90 -12.49
C ILE A 796 35.87 6.98 -11.17
N CYS A 797 35.09 8.03 -10.98
CA CYS A 797 34.20 8.20 -9.85
C CYS A 797 32.75 8.33 -10.31
N LEU A 798 31.82 7.92 -9.45
CA LEU A 798 30.41 8.26 -9.57
C LEU A 798 30.07 9.42 -8.65
N ALA A 799 29.16 10.27 -9.09
CA ALA A 799 28.72 11.48 -8.39
C ALA A 799 27.21 11.64 -8.55
N MET A 800 26.53 12.05 -7.47
CA MET A 800 25.11 12.37 -7.48
C MET A 800 24.91 13.78 -6.93
N TYR A 801 24.13 14.57 -7.67
CA TYR A 801 23.87 15.97 -7.34
C TYR A 801 22.36 16.18 -7.18
N ASP A 802 22.00 16.88 -6.11
CA ASP A 802 20.70 17.53 -5.97
C ASP A 802 20.61 18.66 -6.99
N CYS A 803 19.70 18.50 -7.95
CA CYS A 803 19.52 19.44 -9.05
C CYS A 803 18.70 20.66 -8.67
N ASP A 804 17.88 20.52 -7.63
CA ASP A 804 16.83 21.46 -7.29
C ASP A 804 17.39 22.53 -6.30
N ASN A 805 18.57 22.29 -5.72
CA ASN A 805 19.24 23.20 -4.80
C ASN A 805 20.30 24.11 -5.47
N PRO A 806 20.04 25.43 -5.58
CA PRO A 806 20.96 26.37 -6.21
C PRO A 806 22.22 26.67 -5.39
N LEU A 807 22.24 26.45 -4.06
CA LEU A 807 23.43 26.71 -3.23
C LEU A 807 24.56 25.72 -3.51
N VAL A 808 24.24 24.56 -4.06
CA VAL A 808 25.20 23.47 -4.30
C VAL A 808 25.45 23.22 -5.79
N SER A 809 24.78 23.98 -6.65
CA SER A 809 25.01 23.95 -8.10
C SER A 809 26.46 24.29 -8.43
N GLY A 810 27.17 23.35 -9.07
CA GLY A 810 28.58 23.50 -9.43
C GLY A 810 29.59 23.29 -8.29
N LYS A 811 29.14 22.86 -7.10
CA LYS A 811 30.01 22.42 -5.99
C LYS A 811 30.28 20.91 -6.08
N ASP A 812 30.91 20.36 -5.05
CA ASP A 812 31.08 18.91 -4.89
C ASP A 812 29.72 18.19 -4.84
N PRO A 813 29.66 16.89 -5.20
CA PRO A 813 28.45 16.09 -5.14
C PRO A 813 27.77 16.21 -3.78
N THR A 814 26.44 16.35 -3.78
CA THR A 814 25.68 16.57 -2.54
C THR A 814 25.17 15.30 -1.91
N ILE A 815 25.12 14.21 -2.70
CA ILE A 815 24.57 12.93 -2.29
C ILE A 815 25.71 11.91 -2.21
N ARG A 816 25.81 11.23 -1.07
CA ARG A 816 26.76 10.16 -0.79
C ARG A 816 26.18 8.81 -1.20
N PHE A 817 27.02 7.99 -1.82
CA PHE A 817 26.76 6.56 -1.95
C PHE A 817 27.13 5.82 -0.67
N ASP A 818 26.30 4.84 -0.29
CA ASP A 818 26.60 3.90 0.79
C ASP A 818 27.51 2.77 0.28
N ASN A 819 28.76 3.12 0.04
CA ASN A 819 29.81 2.20 -0.41
C ASN A 819 31.13 2.49 0.33
N THR A 820 31.99 1.48 0.50
CA THR A 820 33.25 1.61 1.26
C THR A 820 34.23 2.64 0.67
N ASN A 821 34.16 2.87 -0.64
CA ASN A 821 35.12 3.68 -1.39
C ASN A 821 34.58 5.09 -1.70
N THR A 822 33.56 5.54 -0.96
CA THR A 822 33.07 6.93 -1.02
C THR A 822 34.07 7.87 -0.36
N LEU A 823 34.50 8.89 -1.11
CA LEU A 823 35.48 9.89 -0.71
C LEU A 823 34.83 11.00 0.15
N SER A 824 35.65 11.84 0.77
CA SER A 824 35.19 12.95 1.62
C SER A 824 34.42 14.04 0.88
N ASP A 825 34.54 14.10 -0.44
CA ASP A 825 33.77 14.98 -1.34
C ASP A 825 32.51 14.29 -1.89
N ASN A 826 32.08 13.18 -1.27
CA ASN A 826 30.90 12.38 -1.60
C ASN A 826 30.98 11.58 -2.93
N ARG A 827 32.09 11.65 -3.67
CA ARG A 827 32.28 10.82 -4.86
C ARG A 827 32.54 9.36 -4.49
N LEU A 828 31.92 8.43 -5.20
CA LEU A 828 32.27 7.01 -5.09
C LEU A 828 33.40 6.69 -6.06
N LYS A 829 34.59 6.38 -5.55
CA LYS A 829 35.72 5.96 -6.37
C LYS A 829 35.56 4.49 -6.79
N LEU A 830 35.55 4.24 -8.10
CA LEU A 830 35.47 2.89 -8.65
C LEU A 830 36.87 2.27 -8.66
N GLU A 831 37.16 1.47 -7.63
CA GLU A 831 38.40 0.72 -7.51
C GLU A 831 38.26 -0.65 -8.16
N ALA A 832 39.19 -1.00 -9.06
CA ALA A 832 39.16 -2.28 -9.75
C ALA A 832 39.25 -3.42 -8.74
N ALA A 833 38.36 -4.41 -8.86
CA ALA A 833 38.39 -5.59 -8.04
C ALA A 833 39.64 -6.41 -8.38
N THR A 834 40.40 -6.81 -7.36
CA THR A 834 41.49 -7.77 -7.53
C THR A 834 40.90 -9.13 -7.88
N VAL A 835 41.13 -9.61 -9.09
CA VAL A 835 40.75 -10.97 -9.49
C VAL A 835 41.76 -11.93 -8.88
N ARG A 836 41.31 -12.78 -7.94
CA ARG A 836 42.18 -13.75 -7.27
C ARG A 836 42.82 -14.68 -8.32
N GLY A 837 44.13 -14.80 -8.29
CA GLY A 837 44.94 -15.52 -9.27
C GLY A 837 45.37 -14.70 -10.50
N ASP A 838 44.80 -13.53 -10.77
CA ASP A 838 45.19 -12.70 -11.92
C ASP A 838 46.49 -11.91 -11.65
N VAL A 839 47.62 -12.61 -11.77
CA VAL A 839 48.94 -12.02 -11.55
C VAL A 839 49.39 -11.09 -12.69
N ASN A 840 48.75 -11.19 -13.85
CA ASN A 840 49.10 -10.41 -15.03
C ASN A 840 48.29 -9.09 -15.15
N ALA A 841 47.23 -8.96 -14.33
CA ALA A 841 46.31 -7.84 -14.24
C ALA A 841 45.51 -7.56 -15.54
N ASP A 842 45.14 -8.60 -16.28
CA ASP A 842 44.28 -8.49 -17.47
C ASP A 842 42.78 -8.54 -17.14
N GLY A 843 42.43 -8.76 -15.87
CA GLY A 843 41.06 -8.81 -15.38
C GLY A 843 40.44 -10.20 -15.41
N ALA A 844 41.19 -11.25 -15.72
CA ALA A 844 40.73 -12.64 -15.67
C ALA A 844 41.76 -13.56 -15.05
N PHE A 845 41.30 -14.58 -14.30
CA PHE A 845 42.20 -15.65 -13.86
C PHE A 845 42.21 -16.79 -14.90
N SER A 846 43.36 -17.00 -15.53
CA SER A 846 43.52 -17.92 -16.66
C SER A 846 44.81 -18.76 -16.57
N ILE A 847 45.00 -19.66 -17.54
CA ILE A 847 46.26 -20.42 -17.68
C ILE A 847 47.45 -19.47 -17.88
N ALA A 848 47.24 -18.31 -18.52
CA ALA A 848 48.32 -17.33 -18.73
C ALA A 848 48.89 -16.85 -17.38
N ASP A 849 48.04 -16.69 -16.36
CA ASP A 849 48.43 -16.29 -15.02
C ASP A 849 49.22 -17.37 -14.29
N ALA A 850 48.76 -18.61 -14.34
CA ALA A 850 49.50 -19.73 -13.76
C ALA A 850 50.86 -19.92 -14.45
N VAL A 851 50.95 -19.70 -15.77
CA VAL A 851 52.21 -19.74 -16.52
C VAL A 851 53.10 -18.54 -16.15
N LEU A 852 52.55 -17.35 -16.00
CA LEU A 852 53.30 -16.15 -15.61
C LEU A 852 53.86 -16.30 -14.19
N MET A 853 53.05 -16.77 -13.24
CA MET A 853 53.45 -17.10 -11.88
C MET A 853 54.54 -18.18 -11.88
N GLN A 854 54.40 -19.23 -12.69
CA GLN A 854 55.41 -20.27 -12.83
C GLN A 854 56.73 -19.73 -13.39
N ASN A 855 56.68 -18.89 -14.43
CA ASN A 855 57.87 -18.28 -15.03
C ASN A 855 58.57 -17.33 -14.06
N TRP A 856 57.80 -16.61 -13.25
CA TRP A 856 58.33 -15.73 -12.21
C TRP A 856 59.03 -16.54 -11.10
N LEU A 857 58.40 -17.60 -10.60
CA LEU A 857 59.00 -18.52 -9.61
C LEU A 857 60.28 -19.20 -10.14
N LEU A 858 60.35 -19.47 -11.44
CA LEU A 858 61.52 -20.03 -12.12
C LEU A 858 62.56 -18.99 -12.51
N THR A 859 62.36 -17.71 -12.16
CA THR A 859 63.28 -16.60 -12.45
C THR A 859 63.58 -16.42 -13.94
N VAL A 860 62.61 -16.71 -14.82
CA VAL A 860 62.76 -16.52 -16.27
C VAL A 860 63.04 -15.03 -16.56
N PRO A 861 64.15 -14.69 -17.25
CA PRO A 861 64.55 -13.29 -17.45
C PRO A 861 63.45 -12.42 -18.08
N GLY A 862 63.20 -11.25 -17.47
CA GLY A 862 62.21 -10.28 -17.95
C GLY A 862 60.77 -10.51 -17.48
N THR A 863 60.51 -11.55 -16.68
CA THR A 863 59.17 -11.84 -16.14
C THR A 863 58.84 -10.92 -14.96
N GLN A 864 57.68 -10.26 -14.99
CA GLN A 864 57.17 -9.43 -13.90
C GLN A 864 55.71 -9.80 -13.60
N LEU A 865 55.34 -9.81 -12.32
CA LEU A 865 53.94 -9.95 -11.90
C LEU A 865 53.38 -8.54 -11.71
N ASN A 866 52.44 -8.15 -12.57
CA ASN A 866 51.81 -6.83 -12.50
C ASN A 866 50.95 -6.69 -11.26
N ASN A 867 50.36 -7.79 -10.78
CA ASN A 867 49.63 -7.87 -9.52
C ASN A 867 50.05 -9.09 -8.72
N TRP A 868 51.24 -9.03 -8.13
CA TRP A 868 51.76 -10.15 -7.34
C TRP A 868 50.83 -10.56 -6.19
N LYS A 869 50.11 -9.61 -5.57
CA LYS A 869 49.16 -9.88 -4.48
C LYS A 869 47.99 -10.75 -4.91
N ALA A 870 47.53 -10.63 -6.16
CA ALA A 870 46.49 -11.53 -6.69
C ALA A 870 46.96 -12.99 -6.74
N GLY A 871 48.27 -13.22 -6.88
CA GLY A 871 48.88 -14.55 -6.90
C GLY A 871 49.10 -15.17 -5.53
N ASP A 872 48.86 -14.45 -4.42
CA ASP A 872 48.98 -15.01 -3.06
C ASP A 872 47.66 -15.68 -2.68
N LEU A 873 47.54 -16.95 -3.03
CA LEU A 873 46.33 -17.73 -2.77
C LEU A 873 46.34 -18.34 -1.38
N CYS A 874 47.50 -18.38 -0.71
CA CYS A 874 47.68 -18.84 0.66
C CYS A 874 47.34 -17.75 1.70
N ASN A 875 47.30 -16.48 1.29
CA ASN A 875 47.13 -15.30 2.15
C ASN A 875 48.21 -15.20 3.24
N ASP A 876 49.47 -15.49 2.90
CA ASP A 876 50.60 -15.43 3.82
C ASP A 876 51.63 -14.34 3.45
N ASP A 877 51.31 -13.48 2.47
CA ASP A 877 52.18 -12.48 1.85
C ASP A 877 53.46 -13.08 1.21
N ILE A 878 53.49 -14.40 0.93
CA ILE A 878 54.66 -15.11 0.38
C ILE A 878 54.28 -15.91 -0.88
N LEU A 879 54.58 -15.34 -2.05
CA LEU A 879 54.46 -16.05 -3.32
C LEU A 879 55.43 -17.23 -3.45
N ASN A 880 54.90 -18.44 -3.50
CA ASN A 880 55.69 -19.64 -3.67
C ASN A 880 54.94 -20.75 -4.46
N VAL A 881 55.50 -21.97 -4.47
CA VAL A 881 54.93 -23.10 -5.22
C VAL A 881 53.55 -23.53 -4.71
N PHE A 882 53.22 -23.27 -3.44
CA PHE A 882 51.91 -23.58 -2.88
C PHE A 882 50.82 -22.73 -3.54
N ASP A 883 51.06 -21.44 -3.77
CA ASP A 883 50.12 -20.57 -4.51
C ASP A 883 49.93 -21.03 -5.94
N LEU A 884 51.02 -21.35 -6.64
CA LEU A 884 50.94 -21.87 -8.01
C LEU A 884 50.16 -23.19 -8.08
N CYS A 885 50.28 -24.05 -7.07
CA CYS A 885 49.48 -25.28 -6.96
C CYS A 885 48.00 -24.96 -6.76
N LEU A 886 47.67 -23.98 -5.90
CA LEU A 886 46.28 -23.53 -5.70
C LEU A 886 45.71 -22.91 -6.97
N MET A 887 46.49 -22.11 -7.70
CA MET A 887 46.10 -21.53 -8.99
C MET A 887 45.80 -22.62 -10.00
N LYS A 888 46.73 -23.59 -10.18
CA LYS A 888 46.51 -24.71 -11.10
C LYS A 888 45.30 -25.54 -10.72
N ARG A 889 45.04 -25.74 -9.42
CA ARG A 889 43.86 -26.45 -8.91
C ARG A 889 42.57 -25.72 -9.26
N GLU A 890 42.53 -24.39 -9.12
CA GLU A 890 41.32 -23.63 -9.46
C GLU A 890 41.04 -23.57 -10.96
N LEU A 891 42.06 -23.66 -11.82
CA LEU A 891 41.88 -23.69 -13.28
C LEU A 891 41.37 -25.04 -13.82
N ILE A 892 41.44 -26.11 -13.03
CA ILE A 892 41.06 -27.46 -13.47
C ILE A 892 39.70 -27.93 -12.93
N GLY A 893 39.04 -27.14 -12.06
CA GLY A 893 37.73 -27.46 -11.46
C GLY A 893 37.81 -28.32 -10.21
#